data_AF-A0A0G0HQ58-F1
#
_entry.id   AF-A0A0G0HQ58-F1
#
_cell.length_a   1.000
_cell.length_b   1.000
_cell.length_c   1.000
_cell.angle_alpha   90.00
_cell.angle_beta   90.00
_cell.angle_gamma   90.00
#
_symmetry.space_group_name_H-M   'P 1'
#
loop_
_entity.id
_entity.type
_entity.pdbx_description
1 polymer ?
#
loop_
_entity_poly.entity_id
_entity_poly.type
_entity_poly.pdbx_seq_one_letter_code
_entity_poly.pdbx_strand_id
1 'polypeptide(L)'
;MKTKKLSLNDIKFTPYVEVRSKIENKIGDRPALPKDLPIGKWSEQSMKVLSERYLMKDDDGVVFETPEEMCWRVAWEMAGAEVLWGVSKKKVLESAREFYKMIVSCEFLPNSPTLMNAGTGNNLQYSACFVLPVEDSIVGIFDAIKYQALIHQTGGGTGFSFSRLRPKGAIVKSTRGVASGPVSFMRVFDAATNEIKQGGKRRGANMGILRVDHPDIMEFIRCKDEGGITNFNISVAITDKFMEALEHDGEYELYAPKTDKNGKTQVVVGRLSAKKVWEQIAEGAWKTGDPGLIFIDRINSGTSNPVPALGPVESTNPCGEQPLYPWDSCNLGSLFLNYFVKVHNGKKDVDWEKLRKVTRLAARFMDNVIEMNPYPLAEIRQTSLAIRRIGIGVGGWADMLIDLGIAYDSQEALVLGENIMKVVEEEADAVSRELAIERGAFPLWSESIYKTKKPRRNSTVTTIAPTGSISIIANSSSGIEPIFAIAYQHIVKDKSLDRTLTFVNPKFTEIAKDRGFWSEKIEKIVSEKGHVRDISEIPDDIRNIFGTAHEIHHDWHIKMQSAFQKYTENAVSKTINMRNDVTSDEIKKAYILAWKTGCNGITVFRDGCKDAQVLNLGINNNKKEEVGNGVSKTLEPLQVRPLVVRGATYRLNTPVGTAFITINEDTRGEPMELFINVGKAGSDVAAMAEALGRTISTTLRFMGTLNPKERAREIAFQLAGIGGRRSVGFGPSKILSLPDAIACAISNHFGFRVNGFLSKDMGIASAESPDMKNGNGHINSSSNGFANGTTDNLNLEIAETGTSQTSIFNHAEVHKEGIGDICPTCGASSFVFQEGCGKCYSCGFSEC
;
A
#
# COMPACT_ATOMS: atom_id res chain seq x y z
N MET A 1 -0.71 5.35 -52.30
CA MET A 1 -1.74 5.52 -51.24
C MET A 1 -1.04 5.69 -49.90
N LYS A 2 -1.56 6.50 -48.96
CA LYS A 2 -1.16 6.40 -47.55
C LYS A 2 -1.94 5.24 -46.94
N THR A 3 -1.25 4.21 -46.45
CA THR A 3 -1.88 3.13 -45.68
C THR A 3 -2.51 3.72 -44.42
N LYS A 4 -3.77 3.36 -44.13
CA LYS A 4 -4.42 3.71 -42.86
C LYS A 4 -3.63 3.03 -41.74
N LYS A 5 -3.19 3.78 -40.72
CA LYS A 5 -2.60 3.18 -39.52
C LYS A 5 -3.61 2.26 -38.85
N LEU A 6 -3.14 1.12 -38.34
CA LEU A 6 -3.96 0.19 -37.57
C LEU A 6 -4.12 0.68 -36.12
N SER A 7 -5.34 0.68 -35.59
CA SER A 7 -5.61 1.03 -34.18
C SER A 7 -6.25 -0.14 -33.44
N LEU A 8 -6.27 -0.09 -32.10
CA LEU A 8 -6.99 -1.09 -31.27
C LEU A 8 -8.46 -1.25 -31.71
N ASN A 9 -9.11 -0.17 -32.14
CA ASN A 9 -10.52 -0.16 -32.55
C ASN A 9 -10.77 -0.80 -33.93
N ASP A 10 -9.73 -0.97 -34.75
CA ASP A 10 -9.81 -1.71 -36.01
C ASP A 10 -9.73 -3.23 -35.80
N ILE A 11 -9.30 -3.69 -34.61
CA ILE A 11 -9.04 -5.10 -34.30
C ILE A 11 -10.20 -5.65 -33.46
N LYS A 12 -10.83 -6.72 -33.93
CA LYS A 12 -11.87 -7.46 -33.19
C LYS A 12 -11.36 -8.84 -32.80
N PHE A 13 -11.56 -9.21 -31.54
CA PHE A 13 -11.19 -10.52 -30.99
C PHE A 13 -12.43 -11.36 -30.68
N THR A 14 -12.33 -12.66 -30.92
CA THR A 14 -13.31 -13.67 -30.48
C THR A 14 -13.60 -13.50 -28.97
N PRO A 15 -14.87 -13.42 -28.53
CA PRO A 15 -15.22 -13.38 -27.11
C PRO A 15 -14.63 -14.54 -26.31
N TYR A 16 -14.24 -14.31 -25.06
CA TYR A 16 -13.56 -15.32 -24.23
C TYR A 16 -14.39 -16.61 -24.07
N VAL A 17 -15.70 -16.49 -23.83
CA VAL A 17 -16.61 -17.64 -23.69
C VAL A 17 -16.65 -18.51 -24.96
N GLU A 18 -16.57 -17.90 -26.15
CA GLU A 18 -16.52 -18.61 -27.43
C GLU A 18 -15.15 -19.30 -27.65
N VAL A 19 -14.06 -18.68 -27.19
CA VAL A 19 -12.72 -19.32 -27.18
C VAL A 19 -12.72 -20.54 -26.27
N ARG A 20 -13.24 -20.42 -25.04
CA ARG A 20 -13.36 -21.54 -24.08
C ARG A 20 -14.18 -22.69 -24.64
N SER A 21 -15.40 -22.40 -25.12
CA SER A 21 -16.26 -23.42 -25.73
C SER A 21 -15.59 -24.13 -26.93
N LYS A 22 -14.82 -23.41 -27.77
CA LYS A 22 -14.07 -24.02 -28.88
C LYS A 22 -12.91 -24.93 -28.43
N ILE A 23 -12.35 -24.70 -27.24
CA ILE A 23 -11.31 -25.56 -26.65
C ILE A 23 -11.97 -26.77 -26.00
N GLU A 24 -12.94 -26.56 -25.12
CA GLU A 24 -13.69 -27.61 -24.42
C GLU A 24 -14.34 -28.60 -25.39
N ASN A 25 -14.98 -28.14 -26.47
CA ASN A 25 -15.54 -29.01 -27.51
C ASN A 25 -14.49 -29.83 -28.30
N LYS A 26 -13.20 -29.46 -28.25
CA LYS A 26 -12.10 -30.16 -28.96
C LYS A 26 -11.28 -31.08 -28.06
N ILE A 27 -11.09 -30.73 -26.78
CA ILE A 27 -10.29 -31.54 -25.85
C ILE A 27 -11.11 -32.28 -24.80
N GLY A 28 -12.34 -31.84 -24.50
CA GLY A 28 -13.14 -32.37 -23.39
C GLY A 28 -12.49 -32.15 -22.02
N ASP A 29 -12.91 -32.94 -21.04
CA ASP A 29 -12.43 -32.80 -19.66
C ASP A 29 -10.93 -33.07 -19.48
N ARG A 30 -10.36 -32.51 -18.41
CA ARG A 30 -8.98 -32.79 -17.99
C ARG A 30 -8.83 -34.28 -17.65
N PRO A 31 -7.97 -35.04 -18.35
CA PRO A 31 -7.71 -36.43 -17.99
C PRO A 31 -6.98 -36.48 -16.63
N ALA A 32 -7.12 -37.59 -15.91
CA ALA A 32 -6.40 -37.83 -14.66
C ALA A 32 -4.86 -37.74 -14.86
N LEU A 33 -4.14 -37.38 -13.79
CA LEU A 33 -2.67 -37.30 -13.78
C LEU A 33 -2.05 -38.63 -14.25
N PRO A 34 -1.28 -38.64 -15.36
CA PRO A 34 -0.61 -39.85 -15.83
C PRO A 34 0.43 -40.37 -14.83
N LYS A 35 0.27 -41.64 -14.41
CA LYS A 35 1.09 -42.30 -13.37
C LYS A 35 2.58 -42.48 -13.72
N ASP A 36 2.98 -42.19 -14.95
CA ASP A 36 4.34 -42.28 -15.46
C ASP A 36 5.09 -40.94 -15.46
N LEU A 37 4.45 -39.87 -14.96
CA LEU A 37 5.08 -38.56 -14.80
C LEU A 37 5.83 -38.45 -13.45
N PRO A 38 6.89 -37.62 -13.38
CA PRO A 38 7.66 -37.45 -12.14
C PRO A 38 6.87 -36.76 -11.04
N ILE A 39 7.20 -37.10 -9.79
CA ILE A 39 6.71 -36.44 -8.56
C ILE A 39 7.68 -35.30 -8.22
N GLY A 40 7.18 -34.21 -7.65
CA GLY A 40 7.98 -33.04 -7.28
C GLY A 40 8.84 -33.26 -6.03
N LYS A 41 9.76 -32.31 -5.81
CA LYS A 41 10.61 -32.25 -4.60
C LYS A 41 10.36 -30.93 -3.88
N TRP A 42 9.42 -30.94 -2.96
CA TRP A 42 8.94 -29.77 -2.23
C TRP A 42 9.60 -29.71 -0.84
N SER A 43 10.07 -28.54 -0.40
CA SER A 43 10.49 -28.36 0.99
C SER A 43 9.28 -28.15 1.91
N GLU A 44 9.48 -28.21 3.23
CA GLU A 44 8.42 -27.91 4.19
C GLU A 44 7.86 -26.49 3.97
N GLN A 45 8.75 -25.53 3.69
CA GLN A 45 8.39 -24.15 3.37
C GLN A 45 7.62 -24.05 2.03
N SER A 46 8.01 -24.82 1.00
CA SER A 46 7.24 -24.94 -0.25
C SER A 46 5.83 -25.48 0.02
N MET A 47 5.71 -26.62 0.72
CA MET A 47 4.43 -27.28 1.04
C MET A 47 3.51 -26.38 1.85
N LYS A 48 4.05 -25.64 2.82
CA LYS A 48 3.29 -24.67 3.62
C LYS A 48 2.79 -23.51 2.77
N VAL A 49 3.61 -22.93 1.89
CA VAL A 49 3.17 -21.87 0.97
C VAL A 49 2.12 -22.37 -0.03
N LEU A 50 2.30 -23.58 -0.57
CA LEU A 50 1.36 -24.23 -1.48
C LEU A 50 -0.01 -24.46 -0.82
N SER A 51 -0.05 -25.12 0.33
CA SER A 51 -1.29 -25.42 1.08
C SER A 51 -1.96 -24.19 1.70
N GLU A 52 -1.21 -23.14 2.06
CA GLU A 52 -1.80 -21.85 2.45
C GLU A 52 -2.66 -21.26 1.30
N ARG A 53 -2.12 -21.21 0.06
CA ARG A 53 -2.63 -20.27 -0.98
C ARG A 53 -2.93 -20.86 -2.36
N TYR A 54 -2.21 -21.88 -2.81
CA TYR A 54 -2.17 -22.29 -4.23
C TYR A 54 -3.01 -23.53 -4.54
N LEU A 55 -2.97 -24.52 -3.64
CA LEU A 55 -3.73 -25.77 -3.78
C LEU A 55 -5.22 -25.49 -3.61
N MET A 56 -6.06 -26.19 -4.39
CA MET A 56 -7.51 -26.12 -4.27
C MET A 56 -7.99 -26.64 -2.90
N LYS A 57 -9.06 -26.02 -2.42
CA LYS A 57 -9.71 -26.28 -1.14
C LYS A 57 -11.20 -26.51 -1.36
N ASP A 58 -11.82 -27.33 -0.53
CA ASP A 58 -13.26 -27.52 -0.49
C ASP A 58 -13.97 -26.38 0.27
N ASP A 59 -15.29 -26.48 0.42
CA ASP A 59 -16.13 -25.47 1.06
C ASP A 59 -15.83 -25.31 2.57
N ASP A 60 -15.30 -26.36 3.23
CA ASP A 60 -14.81 -26.33 4.61
C ASP A 60 -13.37 -25.77 4.72
N GLY A 61 -12.71 -25.50 3.59
CA GLY A 61 -11.37 -24.93 3.51
C GLY A 61 -10.23 -25.94 3.62
N VAL A 62 -10.52 -27.25 3.58
CA VAL A 62 -9.54 -28.34 3.62
C VAL A 62 -8.88 -28.49 2.25
N VAL A 63 -7.57 -28.71 2.23
CA VAL A 63 -6.82 -28.91 0.98
C VAL A 63 -7.04 -30.34 0.48
N PHE A 64 -7.61 -30.48 -0.72
CA PHE A 64 -7.81 -31.78 -1.38
C PHE A 64 -6.86 -32.00 -2.57
N GLU A 65 -6.26 -30.94 -3.12
CA GLU A 65 -5.38 -31.01 -4.30
C GLU A 65 -3.90 -31.16 -3.90
N THR A 66 -3.19 -32.11 -4.51
CA THR A 66 -1.73 -32.26 -4.35
C THR A 66 -0.94 -31.28 -5.22
N PRO A 67 0.35 -30.97 -4.90
CA PRO A 67 1.21 -30.15 -5.76
C PRO A 67 1.33 -30.69 -7.20
N GLU A 68 1.37 -32.01 -7.36
CA GLU A 68 1.40 -32.71 -8.65
C GLU A 68 0.09 -32.48 -9.42
N GLU A 69 -1.07 -32.58 -8.77
CA GLU A 69 -2.36 -32.28 -9.40
C GLU A 69 -2.50 -30.80 -9.77
N MET A 70 -2.01 -29.87 -8.95
CA MET A 70 -1.89 -28.45 -9.29
C MET A 70 -1.01 -28.25 -10.54
N CYS A 71 0.17 -28.89 -10.60
CA CYS A 71 1.05 -28.83 -11.76
C CYS A 71 0.35 -29.38 -13.02
N TRP A 72 -0.41 -30.46 -12.90
CA TRP A 72 -1.16 -31.07 -13.99
C TRP A 72 -2.36 -30.23 -14.44
N ARG A 73 -3.10 -29.63 -13.50
CA ARG A 73 -4.17 -28.67 -13.75
C ARG A 73 -3.67 -27.50 -14.60
N VAL A 74 -2.57 -26.87 -14.17
CA VAL A 74 -1.96 -25.71 -14.84
C VAL A 74 -1.40 -26.11 -16.22
N ALA A 75 -0.70 -27.24 -16.31
CA ALA A 75 -0.10 -27.71 -17.55
C ALA A 75 -1.13 -28.13 -18.61
N TRP A 76 -2.22 -28.79 -18.20
CA TRP A 76 -3.32 -29.14 -19.11
C TRP A 76 -4.05 -27.90 -19.61
N GLU A 77 -4.39 -26.95 -18.73
CA GLU A 77 -5.06 -25.72 -19.13
C GLU A 77 -4.23 -24.95 -20.17
N MET A 78 -2.93 -24.78 -19.96
CA MET A 78 -2.08 -24.06 -20.93
C MET A 78 -1.85 -24.86 -22.21
N ALA A 79 -1.79 -26.19 -22.17
CA ALA A 79 -1.73 -27.00 -23.39
C ALA A 79 -3.05 -26.97 -24.18
N GLY A 80 -4.19 -26.74 -23.52
CA GLY A 80 -5.50 -26.64 -24.14
C GLY A 80 -5.59 -25.57 -25.22
N ALA A 81 -4.84 -24.46 -25.10
CA ALA A 81 -4.79 -23.39 -26.10
C ALA A 81 -4.37 -23.86 -27.50
N GLU A 82 -3.52 -24.90 -27.60
CA GLU A 82 -2.93 -25.34 -28.87
C GLU A 82 -4.00 -25.74 -29.92
N VAL A 83 -5.18 -26.21 -29.49
CA VAL A 83 -6.26 -26.64 -30.43
C VAL A 83 -6.90 -25.49 -31.20
N LEU A 84 -6.64 -24.24 -30.81
CA LEU A 84 -7.03 -23.06 -31.60
C LEU A 84 -6.32 -23.04 -32.96
N TRP A 85 -5.10 -23.60 -33.04
CA TRP A 85 -4.29 -23.69 -34.26
C TRP A 85 -4.23 -25.10 -34.86
N GLY A 86 -5.29 -25.90 -34.64
CA GLY A 86 -5.45 -27.21 -35.29
C GLY A 86 -4.61 -28.35 -34.69
N VAL A 87 -3.91 -28.11 -33.58
CA VAL A 87 -3.19 -29.17 -32.84
C VAL A 87 -4.19 -30.20 -32.31
N SER A 88 -3.88 -31.49 -32.44
CA SER A 88 -4.78 -32.58 -32.04
C SER A 88 -4.72 -32.87 -30.53
N LYS A 89 -5.78 -33.45 -29.95
CA LYS A 89 -5.84 -33.82 -28.51
C LYS A 89 -4.66 -34.70 -28.07
N LYS A 90 -4.08 -35.53 -28.96
CA LYS A 90 -2.84 -36.28 -28.67
C LYS A 90 -1.64 -35.34 -28.47
N LYS A 91 -1.42 -34.39 -29.39
CA LYS A 91 -0.33 -33.40 -29.27
C LYS A 91 -0.54 -32.44 -28.09
N VAL A 92 -1.78 -32.09 -27.77
CA VAL A 92 -2.12 -31.35 -26.52
C VAL A 92 -1.63 -32.13 -25.29
N LEU A 93 -1.89 -33.44 -25.22
CA LEU A 93 -1.41 -34.29 -24.12
C LEU A 93 0.12 -34.38 -24.08
N GLU A 94 0.79 -34.42 -25.23
CA GLU A 94 2.26 -34.37 -25.34
C GLU A 94 2.81 -33.03 -24.80
N SER A 95 2.23 -31.89 -25.20
CA SER A 95 2.58 -30.56 -24.67
C SER A 95 2.31 -30.42 -23.17
N ALA A 96 1.15 -30.89 -22.68
CA ALA A 96 0.80 -30.88 -21.26
C ALA A 96 1.82 -31.67 -20.42
N ARG A 97 2.37 -32.77 -20.96
CA ARG A 97 3.38 -33.59 -20.27
C ARG A 97 4.75 -32.92 -20.21
N GLU A 98 5.18 -32.17 -21.23
CA GLU A 98 6.41 -31.37 -21.13
C GLU A 98 6.23 -30.14 -20.23
N PHE A 99 5.08 -29.45 -20.31
CA PHE A 99 4.76 -28.34 -19.40
C PHE A 99 4.70 -28.80 -17.93
N TYR A 100 4.09 -29.96 -17.66
CA TYR A 100 4.06 -30.56 -16.33
C TYR A 100 5.47 -30.80 -15.79
N LYS A 101 6.36 -31.46 -16.56
CA LYS A 101 7.73 -31.76 -16.15
C LYS A 101 8.51 -30.49 -15.79
N MET A 102 8.33 -29.42 -16.57
CA MET A 102 8.97 -28.13 -16.37
C MET A 102 8.51 -27.41 -15.08
N ILE A 103 7.24 -27.56 -14.68
CA ILE A 103 6.69 -26.94 -13.47
C ILE A 103 7.00 -27.79 -12.22
N VAL A 104 6.80 -29.11 -12.28
CA VAL A 104 6.97 -30.01 -11.13
C VAL A 104 8.43 -30.17 -10.69
N SER A 105 9.38 -29.93 -11.62
CA SER A 105 10.83 -29.85 -11.33
C SER A 105 11.27 -28.48 -10.82
N CYS A 106 10.37 -27.50 -10.78
CA CYS A 106 10.64 -26.08 -10.54
C CYS A 106 11.62 -25.40 -11.53
N GLU A 107 11.96 -26.05 -12.66
CA GLU A 107 12.81 -25.45 -13.71
C GLU A 107 12.23 -24.15 -14.26
N PHE A 108 10.91 -24.05 -14.36
CA PHE A 108 10.18 -22.79 -14.58
C PHE A 108 8.87 -22.79 -13.80
N LEU A 109 8.56 -21.67 -13.14
CA LEU A 109 7.23 -21.42 -12.55
C LEU A 109 6.60 -20.14 -13.13
N PRO A 110 5.33 -20.16 -13.55
CA PRO A 110 4.59 -18.96 -13.90
C PRO A 110 4.17 -18.18 -12.65
N ASN A 111 3.74 -16.93 -12.81
CA ASN A 111 3.34 -16.07 -11.71
C ASN A 111 2.18 -16.65 -10.87
N SER A 112 2.07 -16.22 -9.62
CA SER A 112 1.13 -16.80 -8.66
C SER A 112 -0.33 -16.89 -9.12
N PRO A 113 -0.93 -15.87 -9.77
CA PRO A 113 -2.29 -15.98 -10.32
C PRO A 113 -2.49 -17.14 -11.31
N THR A 114 -1.53 -17.45 -12.18
CA THR A 114 -1.60 -18.62 -13.08
C THR A 114 -1.71 -19.92 -12.28
N LEU A 115 -0.82 -20.12 -11.29
CA LEU A 115 -0.82 -21.33 -10.44
C LEU A 115 -2.11 -21.44 -9.61
N MET A 116 -2.60 -20.31 -9.08
CA MET A 116 -3.79 -20.24 -8.23
C MET A 116 -5.11 -20.46 -9.00
N ASN A 117 -5.20 -20.01 -10.26
CA ASN A 117 -6.50 -19.89 -10.95
C ASN A 117 -6.64 -20.77 -12.21
N ALA A 118 -5.56 -21.10 -12.92
CA ALA A 118 -5.66 -21.86 -14.18
C ALA A 118 -6.31 -23.24 -13.97
N GLY A 119 -7.29 -23.61 -14.81
CA GLY A 119 -7.94 -24.93 -14.78
C GLY A 119 -8.73 -25.26 -13.50
N THR A 120 -9.09 -24.24 -12.69
CA THR A 120 -9.87 -24.41 -11.45
C THR A 120 -11.39 -24.25 -11.63
N GLY A 121 -11.82 -23.68 -12.77
CA GLY A 121 -13.22 -23.27 -12.98
C GLY A 121 -13.62 -21.93 -12.34
N ASN A 122 -12.76 -21.30 -11.53
CA ASN A 122 -13.10 -20.08 -10.78
C ASN A 122 -13.25 -18.79 -11.63
N ASN A 123 -12.92 -18.85 -12.93
CA ASN A 123 -12.93 -17.74 -13.87
C ASN A 123 -12.14 -16.48 -13.41
N LEU A 124 -11.14 -16.64 -12.55
CA LEU A 124 -10.24 -15.57 -12.12
C LEU A 124 -8.98 -15.52 -13.02
N GLN A 125 -8.53 -14.31 -13.31
CA GLN A 125 -7.47 -14.01 -14.28
C GLN A 125 -6.06 -14.58 -13.92
N TYR A 126 -5.17 -14.71 -14.91
CA TYR A 126 -3.87 -15.40 -14.80
C TYR A 126 -2.62 -14.49 -14.84
N SER A 127 -2.76 -13.18 -15.10
CA SER A 127 -1.67 -12.20 -15.07
C SER A 127 -1.37 -11.71 -13.64
N ALA A 128 -0.17 -11.21 -13.40
CA ALA A 128 0.20 -10.61 -12.11
C ALA A 128 0.13 -9.07 -12.08
N CYS A 129 0.23 -8.43 -13.25
CA CYS A 129 0.60 -7.02 -13.38
C CYS A 129 -0.26 -6.29 -14.41
N PHE A 130 -0.74 -5.11 -14.04
CA PHE A 130 -1.64 -4.26 -14.82
C PHE A 130 -1.28 -2.78 -14.66
N VAL A 131 -1.56 -1.94 -15.66
CA VAL A 131 -1.59 -0.48 -15.54
C VAL A 131 -2.95 0.07 -15.99
N LEU A 132 -3.49 1.02 -15.24
CA LEU A 132 -4.77 1.67 -15.51
C LEU A 132 -4.61 3.17 -15.76
N PRO A 133 -5.43 3.78 -16.64
CA PRO A 133 -5.49 5.24 -16.76
C PRO A 133 -6.07 5.87 -15.49
N VAL A 134 -5.67 7.11 -15.21
CA VAL A 134 -6.33 7.98 -14.23
C VAL A 134 -6.65 9.29 -14.93
N GLU A 135 -7.87 9.42 -15.44
CA GLU A 135 -8.29 10.60 -16.21
C GLU A 135 -8.68 11.77 -15.29
N ASP A 136 -8.46 13.01 -15.75
CA ASP A 136 -8.64 14.25 -14.97
C ASP A 136 -10.11 14.67 -14.78
N SER A 137 -10.90 13.77 -14.22
CA SER A 137 -12.32 13.94 -13.86
C SER A 137 -12.71 13.04 -12.69
N ILE A 138 -13.69 13.45 -11.88
CA ILE A 138 -14.18 12.62 -10.76
C ILE A 138 -14.68 11.25 -11.25
N VAL A 139 -15.36 11.18 -12.40
CA VAL A 139 -15.81 9.92 -12.99
C VAL A 139 -14.62 9.01 -13.29
N GLY A 140 -13.64 9.48 -14.08
CA GLY A 140 -12.45 8.69 -14.44
C GLY A 140 -11.58 8.28 -13.24
N ILE A 141 -11.49 9.11 -12.20
CA ILE A 141 -10.81 8.79 -10.94
C ILE A 141 -11.51 7.64 -10.21
N PHE A 142 -12.83 7.70 -10.05
CA PHE A 142 -13.58 6.64 -9.34
C PHE A 142 -13.79 5.38 -10.17
N ASP A 143 -13.87 5.48 -11.50
CA ASP A 143 -13.80 4.33 -12.39
C ASP A 143 -12.43 3.63 -12.27
N ALA A 144 -11.31 4.36 -12.22
CA ALA A 144 -9.99 3.77 -11.97
C ALA A 144 -9.91 3.00 -10.63
N ILE A 145 -10.52 3.52 -9.55
CA ILE A 145 -10.63 2.82 -8.26
C ILE A 145 -11.49 1.56 -8.37
N LYS A 146 -12.61 1.61 -9.11
CA LYS A 146 -13.48 0.46 -9.39
C LYS A 146 -12.77 -0.61 -10.23
N TYR A 147 -11.98 -0.23 -11.23
CA TYR A 147 -11.17 -1.16 -12.02
C TYR A 147 -10.03 -1.77 -11.20
N GLN A 148 -9.40 -0.99 -10.32
CA GLN A 148 -8.45 -1.49 -9.33
C GLN A 148 -9.10 -2.57 -8.45
N ALA A 149 -10.29 -2.31 -7.92
CA ALA A 149 -11.00 -3.24 -7.04
C ALA A 149 -11.22 -4.62 -7.69
N LEU A 150 -11.66 -4.63 -8.95
CA LEU A 150 -11.87 -5.86 -9.73
C LEU A 150 -10.55 -6.61 -10.00
N ILE A 151 -9.45 -5.90 -10.26
CA ILE A 151 -8.12 -6.51 -10.45
C ILE A 151 -7.57 -7.07 -9.13
N HIS A 152 -7.72 -6.34 -8.01
CA HIS A 152 -7.27 -6.79 -6.68
C HIS A 152 -8.09 -8.00 -6.18
N GLN A 153 -9.40 -8.03 -6.43
CA GLN A 153 -10.27 -9.18 -6.15
C GLN A 153 -9.78 -10.47 -6.83
N THR A 154 -9.16 -10.34 -8.01
CA THR A 154 -8.60 -11.46 -8.79
C THR A 154 -7.09 -11.68 -8.57
N GLY A 155 -6.49 -11.01 -7.58
CA GLY A 155 -5.11 -11.20 -7.14
C GLY A 155 -4.02 -10.46 -7.95
N GLY A 156 -4.40 -9.61 -8.90
CA GLY A 156 -3.49 -8.77 -9.68
C GLY A 156 -3.02 -7.52 -8.93
N GLY A 157 -1.83 -7.02 -9.26
CA GLY A 157 -1.30 -5.73 -8.80
C GLY A 157 -1.39 -4.65 -9.87
N THR A 158 -1.61 -3.40 -9.47
CA THR A 158 -1.98 -2.28 -10.37
C THR A 158 -1.01 -1.11 -10.33
N GLY A 159 -0.69 -0.54 -11.48
CA GLY A 159 0.06 0.70 -11.61
C GLY A 159 -0.79 1.84 -12.15
N PHE A 160 -0.45 3.06 -11.71
CA PHE A 160 -1.15 4.29 -12.08
C PHE A 160 -0.13 5.39 -12.42
N SER A 161 -0.44 6.24 -13.39
CA SER A 161 0.24 7.53 -13.56
C SER A 161 -0.72 8.63 -13.14
N PHE A 162 -0.39 9.34 -12.07
CA PHE A 162 -1.19 10.48 -11.60
C PHE A 162 -0.84 11.78 -12.35
N SER A 163 0.13 11.73 -13.27
CA SER A 163 0.66 12.85 -14.06
C SER A 163 -0.36 13.54 -14.97
N ARG A 164 -1.52 12.90 -15.22
CA ARG A 164 -2.63 13.48 -15.97
C ARG A 164 -3.54 14.38 -15.13
N LEU A 165 -3.56 14.20 -13.81
CA LEU A 165 -4.44 14.95 -12.92
C LEU A 165 -3.95 16.40 -12.79
N ARG A 166 -4.86 17.36 -12.81
CA ARG A 166 -4.52 18.77 -12.62
C ARG A 166 -3.93 19.02 -11.21
N PRO A 167 -2.99 19.98 -11.08
CA PRO A 167 -2.34 20.25 -9.81
C PRO A 167 -3.29 20.84 -8.77
N LYS A 168 -2.86 20.77 -7.52
CA LYS A 168 -3.50 21.36 -6.35
C LYS A 168 -3.74 22.86 -6.56
N GLY A 169 -4.91 23.36 -6.17
CA GLY A 169 -5.31 24.75 -6.42
C GLY A 169 -5.85 25.04 -7.83
N ALA A 170 -5.74 24.13 -8.80
CA ALA A 170 -6.23 24.38 -10.15
C ALA A 170 -7.75 24.54 -10.23
N ILE A 171 -8.23 25.55 -10.97
CA ILE A 171 -9.65 25.90 -11.07
C ILE A 171 -10.47 24.78 -11.73
N VAL A 172 -11.51 24.31 -11.03
CA VAL A 172 -12.48 23.34 -11.52
C VAL A 172 -13.66 24.09 -12.16
N LYS A 173 -13.68 24.18 -13.50
CA LYS A 173 -14.67 24.99 -14.26
C LYS A 173 -16.13 24.74 -13.89
N SER A 174 -16.51 23.50 -13.58
CA SER A 174 -17.89 23.10 -13.29
C SER A 174 -18.40 23.54 -11.91
N THR A 175 -17.54 23.49 -10.89
CA THR A 175 -17.91 23.84 -9.50
C THR A 175 -17.44 25.23 -9.08
N ARG A 176 -16.58 25.88 -9.88
CA ARG A 176 -15.82 27.10 -9.56
C ARG A 176 -14.88 26.97 -8.35
N GLY A 177 -14.73 25.79 -7.79
CA GLY A 177 -13.78 25.49 -6.71
C GLY A 177 -12.36 25.21 -7.22
N VAL A 178 -11.48 24.82 -6.29
CA VAL A 178 -10.10 24.39 -6.56
C VAL A 178 -9.95 22.88 -6.50
N ALA A 179 -8.97 22.34 -7.22
CA ALA A 179 -8.63 20.92 -7.21
C ALA A 179 -7.72 20.53 -6.04
N SER A 180 -7.86 19.29 -5.55
CA SER A 180 -7.10 18.75 -4.41
C SER A 180 -5.68 18.27 -4.75
N GLY A 181 -5.32 18.18 -6.03
CA GLY A 181 -4.06 17.60 -6.51
C GLY A 181 -4.02 16.06 -6.49
N PRO A 182 -3.01 15.43 -7.11
CA PRO A 182 -2.93 13.98 -7.29
C PRO A 182 -2.72 13.23 -5.96
N VAL A 183 -1.89 13.77 -5.07
CA VAL A 183 -1.57 13.17 -3.75
C VAL A 183 -2.84 13.01 -2.89
N SER A 184 -3.78 13.96 -2.98
CA SER A 184 -5.07 13.83 -2.29
C SER A 184 -5.91 12.68 -2.81
N PHE A 185 -5.83 12.34 -4.10
CA PHE A 185 -6.54 11.20 -4.67
C PHE A 185 -5.81 9.87 -4.42
N MET A 186 -4.47 9.85 -4.40
CA MET A 186 -3.68 8.67 -4.02
C MET A 186 -4.10 8.11 -2.64
N ARG A 187 -4.40 8.98 -1.67
CA ARG A 187 -4.92 8.59 -0.34
C ARG A 187 -6.27 7.84 -0.42
N VAL A 188 -7.13 8.14 -1.42
CA VAL A 188 -8.40 7.44 -1.65
C VAL A 188 -8.16 6.05 -2.26
N PHE A 189 -7.21 5.93 -3.19
CA PHE A 189 -6.78 4.62 -3.72
C PHE A 189 -6.14 3.77 -2.62
N ASP A 190 -5.33 4.35 -1.72
CA ASP A 190 -4.70 3.63 -0.60
C ASP A 190 -5.75 3.06 0.36
N ALA A 191 -6.73 3.89 0.76
CA ALA A 191 -7.86 3.48 1.59
C ALA A 191 -8.68 2.36 0.93
N ALA A 192 -9.03 2.50 -0.35
CA ALA A 192 -9.72 1.44 -1.10
C ALA A 192 -8.92 0.12 -1.12
N THR A 193 -7.58 0.20 -1.20
CA THR A 193 -6.70 -0.97 -1.20
C THR A 193 -6.67 -1.70 0.16
N ASN A 194 -6.81 -0.96 1.27
CA ASN A 194 -6.83 -1.54 2.62
C ASN A 194 -8.06 -2.42 2.87
N GLU A 195 -9.23 -1.99 2.37
CA GLU A 195 -10.50 -2.71 2.53
C GLU A 195 -10.61 -3.92 1.57
N ILE A 196 -9.89 -3.92 0.45
CA ILE A 196 -10.00 -4.95 -0.58
C ILE A 196 -8.92 -6.03 -0.39
N LYS A 197 -9.32 -7.14 0.24
CA LYS A 197 -8.46 -8.32 0.43
C LYS A 197 -8.96 -9.49 -0.41
N GLN A 198 -8.05 -10.14 -1.15
CA GLN A 198 -8.35 -11.21 -2.10
C GLN A 198 -8.73 -12.53 -1.38
N GLY A 199 -9.96 -12.64 -0.88
CA GLY A 199 -10.48 -13.88 -0.25
C GLY A 199 -9.57 -14.43 0.86
N GLY A 200 -8.95 -13.55 1.65
CA GLY A 200 -7.96 -13.90 2.67
C GLY A 200 -6.54 -14.28 2.17
N LYS A 201 -6.32 -14.48 0.86
CA LYS A 201 -5.05 -14.99 0.31
C LYS A 201 -3.97 -13.92 0.02
N ARG A 202 -4.36 -12.69 -0.34
CA ARG A 202 -3.43 -11.58 -0.68
C ARG A 202 -4.03 -10.22 -0.35
N ARG A 203 -3.20 -9.26 0.06
CA ARG A 203 -3.52 -7.81 0.06
C ARG A 203 -3.31 -7.23 -1.34
N GLY A 204 -4.05 -6.19 -1.71
CA GLY A 204 -3.77 -5.40 -2.91
C GLY A 204 -2.42 -4.67 -2.80
N ALA A 205 -1.85 -4.26 -3.95
CA ALA A 205 -0.59 -3.54 -4.01
C ALA A 205 -0.57 -2.63 -5.25
N ASN A 206 -0.06 -1.40 -5.09
CA ASN A 206 -0.07 -0.37 -6.11
C ASN A 206 1.32 0.18 -6.45
N MET A 207 1.50 0.62 -7.70
CA MET A 207 2.51 1.62 -8.07
C MET A 207 1.82 2.97 -8.33
N GLY A 208 2.39 4.04 -7.76
CA GLY A 208 1.98 5.41 -8.03
C GLY A 208 3.14 6.18 -8.64
N ILE A 209 3.00 6.62 -9.88
CA ILE A 209 4.02 7.39 -10.60
C ILE A 209 3.52 8.80 -10.88
N LEU A 210 4.41 9.77 -10.67
CA LEU A 210 4.25 11.16 -11.08
C LEU A 210 5.51 11.60 -11.84
N ARG A 211 5.34 12.26 -12.98
CA ARG A 211 6.47 12.85 -13.71
C ARG A 211 7.14 13.96 -12.91
N VAL A 212 8.45 14.05 -13.04
CA VAL A 212 9.26 15.08 -12.39
C VAL A 212 8.87 16.51 -12.82
N ASP A 213 8.29 16.67 -14.00
CA ASP A 213 7.78 17.93 -14.55
C ASP A 213 6.32 18.28 -14.16
N HIS A 214 5.70 17.53 -13.25
CA HIS A 214 4.39 17.87 -12.69
C HIS A 214 4.51 18.93 -11.57
N PRO A 215 3.63 19.96 -11.47
CA PRO A 215 3.78 21.03 -10.49
C PRO A 215 3.76 20.58 -9.01
N ASP A 216 3.01 19.52 -8.69
CA ASP A 216 2.90 18.98 -7.33
C ASP A 216 4.01 17.97 -6.98
N ILE A 217 5.08 17.87 -7.79
CA ILE A 217 6.17 16.90 -7.59
C ILE A 217 6.79 16.95 -6.19
N MET A 218 6.91 18.15 -5.61
CA MET A 218 7.45 18.35 -4.26
C MET A 218 6.55 17.77 -3.16
N GLU A 219 5.23 17.80 -3.33
CA GLU A 219 4.27 17.19 -2.41
C GLU A 219 4.23 15.66 -2.58
N PHE A 220 4.39 15.18 -3.81
CA PHE A 220 4.48 13.75 -4.12
C PHE A 220 5.75 13.09 -3.56
N ILE A 221 6.92 13.71 -3.70
CA ILE A 221 8.19 13.22 -3.13
C ILE A 221 8.08 13.01 -1.61
N ARG A 222 7.29 13.84 -0.92
CA ARG A 222 7.11 13.83 0.54
C ARG A 222 5.83 13.15 1.01
N CYS A 223 5.04 12.55 0.12
CA CYS A 223 3.68 12.11 0.49
C CYS A 223 3.63 10.91 1.45
N LYS A 224 4.80 10.34 1.81
CA LYS A 224 4.98 9.25 2.76
C LYS A 224 5.76 9.64 4.03
N ASP A 225 6.33 10.86 4.13
CA ASP A 225 7.06 11.33 5.34
C ASP A 225 6.15 11.34 6.59
N GLU A 226 4.84 11.62 6.43
CA GLU A 226 3.83 11.61 7.50
C GLU A 226 3.02 10.29 7.57
N GLY A 227 3.39 9.28 6.78
CA GLY A 227 2.61 8.06 6.60
C GLY A 227 1.30 8.28 5.81
N GLY A 228 0.27 7.48 6.09
CA GLY A 228 -1.06 7.61 5.46
C GLY A 228 -1.17 7.14 3.99
N ILE A 229 -0.06 6.75 3.36
CA ILE A 229 -0.01 6.04 2.07
C ILE A 229 0.88 4.80 2.28
N THR A 230 0.25 3.62 2.33
CA THR A 230 0.86 2.37 2.85
C THR A 230 0.82 1.19 1.89
N ASN A 231 -0.12 1.19 0.95
CA ASN A 231 -0.34 0.15 -0.06
C ASN A 231 0.25 0.52 -1.45
N PHE A 232 0.82 1.72 -1.56
CA PHE A 232 1.60 2.19 -2.71
C PHE A 232 3.11 2.09 -2.48
N ASN A 233 3.81 1.48 -3.43
CA ASN A 233 5.15 1.92 -3.81
C ASN A 233 5.00 3.20 -4.65
N ILE A 234 5.88 4.19 -4.49
CA ILE A 234 5.87 5.40 -5.31
C ILE A 234 7.18 5.58 -6.06
N SER A 235 7.12 6.16 -7.26
CA SER A 235 8.33 6.49 -8.04
C SER A 235 8.17 7.77 -8.84
N VAL A 236 9.27 8.52 -8.96
CA VAL A 236 9.33 9.70 -9.83
C VAL A 236 9.68 9.25 -11.25
N ALA A 237 8.85 9.63 -12.23
CA ALA A 237 9.18 9.48 -13.63
C ALA A 237 10.13 10.61 -14.08
N ILE A 238 11.42 10.28 -14.12
CA ILE A 238 12.54 11.14 -14.49
C ILE A 238 12.63 11.24 -16.01
N THR A 239 12.79 12.46 -16.51
CA THR A 239 12.95 12.79 -17.93
C THR A 239 14.40 13.09 -18.28
N ASP A 240 14.77 12.91 -19.54
CA ASP A 240 16.14 13.23 -19.98
C ASP A 240 16.42 14.74 -19.85
N LYS A 241 15.43 15.61 -20.15
CA LYS A 241 15.48 17.06 -19.90
C LYS A 241 15.74 17.44 -18.42
N PHE A 242 15.28 16.62 -17.47
CA PHE A 242 15.60 16.83 -16.05
C PHE A 242 17.04 16.44 -15.74
N MET A 243 17.54 15.34 -16.32
CA MET A 243 18.94 14.90 -16.13
C MET A 243 19.93 15.88 -16.79
N GLU A 244 19.61 16.40 -17.98
CA GLU A 244 20.35 17.49 -18.64
C GLU A 244 20.41 18.74 -17.74
N ALA A 245 19.30 19.14 -17.12
CA ALA A 245 19.29 20.27 -16.19
C ALA A 245 20.08 19.97 -14.91
N LEU A 246 20.08 18.72 -14.43
CA LEU A 246 20.82 18.29 -13.23
C LEU A 246 22.35 18.31 -13.46
N GLU A 247 22.83 17.82 -14.60
CA GLU A 247 24.28 17.82 -14.91
C GLU A 247 24.85 19.23 -15.13
N HIS A 248 24.02 20.23 -15.43
CA HIS A 248 24.42 21.63 -15.62
C HIS A 248 24.04 22.57 -14.45
N ASP A 249 23.59 22.05 -13.30
CA ASP A 249 23.06 22.80 -12.13
C ASP A 249 21.98 23.85 -12.50
N GLY A 250 21.11 23.49 -13.44
CA GLY A 250 20.12 24.37 -14.05
C GLY A 250 18.69 24.19 -13.53
N GLU A 251 17.78 24.97 -14.13
CA GLU A 251 16.33 24.84 -13.94
C GLU A 251 15.67 24.07 -15.09
N TYR A 252 14.58 23.38 -14.77
CA TYR A 252 13.68 22.75 -15.73
C TYR A 252 12.24 23.27 -15.55
N GLU A 253 11.39 23.01 -16.55
CA GLU A 253 10.04 23.56 -16.64
C GLU A 253 8.97 22.61 -16.10
N LEU A 254 8.00 23.17 -15.38
CA LEU A 254 6.84 22.45 -14.86
C LEU A 254 5.63 22.63 -15.79
N TYR A 255 5.00 21.52 -16.18
CA TYR A 255 3.85 21.50 -17.09
C TYR A 255 2.57 21.11 -16.35
N ALA A 256 1.57 22.00 -16.34
CA ALA A 256 0.23 21.62 -15.93
C ALA A 256 -0.44 20.80 -17.06
N PRO A 257 -1.05 19.63 -16.77
CA PRO A 257 -1.82 18.85 -17.73
C PRO A 257 -3.15 19.55 -18.03
N LYS A 258 -3.11 20.53 -18.94
CA LYS A 258 -4.23 21.40 -19.26
C LYS A 258 -4.13 21.88 -20.69
N THR A 259 -5.18 21.64 -21.47
CA THR A 259 -5.35 22.27 -22.79
C THR A 259 -5.56 23.77 -22.63
N ASP A 260 -4.67 24.57 -23.22
CA ASP A 260 -4.80 26.02 -23.29
C ASP A 260 -5.86 26.48 -24.32
N LYS A 261 -6.05 27.80 -24.41
CA LYS A 261 -6.98 28.43 -25.38
C LYS A 261 -6.60 28.25 -26.85
N ASN A 262 -5.39 27.76 -27.13
CA ASN A 262 -4.85 27.51 -28.47
C ASN A 262 -4.79 26.00 -28.81
N GLY A 263 -5.28 25.13 -27.91
CA GLY A 263 -5.24 23.68 -28.07
C GLY A 263 -3.97 22.99 -27.56
N LYS A 264 -3.01 23.71 -26.96
CA LYS A 264 -1.76 23.12 -26.45
C LYS A 264 -2.01 22.43 -25.10
N THR A 265 -1.77 21.13 -25.03
CA THR A 265 -2.03 20.26 -23.86
C THR A 265 -1.00 20.34 -22.73
N GLN A 266 0.13 21.02 -22.94
CA GLN A 266 1.17 21.26 -21.94
C GLN A 266 1.48 22.76 -21.82
N VAL A 267 1.14 23.33 -20.66
CA VAL A 267 1.36 24.74 -20.34
C VAL A 267 2.46 24.83 -19.29
N VAL A 268 3.53 25.57 -19.57
CA VAL A 268 4.55 25.92 -18.56
C VAL A 268 3.88 26.79 -17.50
N VAL A 269 3.89 26.33 -16.24
CA VAL A 269 3.31 27.06 -15.09
C VAL A 269 4.33 27.45 -14.03
N GLY A 270 5.58 26.98 -14.16
CA GLY A 270 6.67 27.31 -13.26
C GLY A 270 7.99 26.67 -13.69
N ARG A 271 9.02 26.86 -12.87
CA ARG A 271 10.33 26.21 -12.98
C ARG A 271 10.83 25.78 -11.61
N LEU A 272 11.73 24.79 -11.58
CA LEU A 272 12.47 24.37 -10.39
C LEU A 272 13.93 24.09 -10.75
N SER A 273 14.84 24.37 -9.82
CA SER A 273 16.21 23.82 -9.85
C SER A 273 16.17 22.29 -9.82
N ALA A 274 16.82 21.65 -10.80
CA ALA A 274 16.89 20.19 -10.87
C ALA A 274 17.61 19.59 -9.64
N LYS A 275 18.70 20.23 -9.20
CA LYS A 275 19.47 19.87 -8.00
C LYS A 275 18.64 19.87 -6.73
N LYS A 276 17.85 20.94 -6.49
CA LYS A 276 16.96 21.01 -5.31
C LYS A 276 15.94 19.86 -5.29
N VAL A 277 15.39 19.50 -6.44
CA VAL A 277 14.43 18.39 -6.55
C VAL A 277 15.12 17.05 -6.34
N TRP A 278 16.32 16.86 -6.91
CA TRP A 278 17.15 15.67 -6.74
C TRP A 278 17.55 15.40 -5.28
N GLU A 279 17.91 16.45 -4.55
CA GLU A 279 18.18 16.39 -3.11
C GLU A 279 16.96 15.93 -2.30
N GLN A 280 15.76 16.41 -2.65
CA GLN A 280 14.51 16.02 -1.98
C GLN A 280 14.09 14.57 -2.28
N ILE A 281 14.26 14.11 -3.53
CA ILE A 281 14.06 12.70 -3.91
C ILE A 281 14.95 11.80 -3.04
N ALA A 282 16.26 12.08 -3.02
CA ALA A 282 17.23 11.27 -2.29
C ALA A 282 17.01 11.31 -0.77
N GLU A 283 16.61 12.45 -0.20
CA GLU A 283 16.29 12.56 1.23
C GLU A 283 14.98 11.83 1.60
N GLY A 284 13.96 11.86 0.73
CA GLY A 284 12.73 11.06 0.91
C GLY A 284 13.03 9.56 0.93
N ALA A 285 13.80 9.09 -0.06
CA ALA A 285 14.21 7.69 -0.15
C ALA A 285 15.18 7.28 0.96
N TRP A 286 16.02 8.18 1.46
CA TRP A 286 16.86 7.97 2.63
C TRP A 286 16.03 7.75 3.90
N LYS A 287 14.95 8.54 4.07
CA LYS A 287 14.03 8.42 5.22
C LYS A 287 13.15 7.19 5.16
N THR A 288 12.57 6.89 3.98
CA THR A 288 11.41 5.98 3.87
C THR A 288 11.58 4.83 2.87
N GLY A 289 12.68 4.77 2.11
CA GLY A 289 12.83 3.84 0.97
C GLY A 289 11.98 4.18 -0.27
N ASP A 290 11.23 5.29 -0.22
CA ASP A 290 10.40 5.82 -1.31
C ASP A 290 10.72 7.34 -1.48
N PRO A 291 10.69 7.92 -2.69
CA PRO A 291 10.34 7.30 -3.96
C PRO A 291 11.50 6.57 -4.65
N GLY A 292 11.16 5.56 -5.44
CA GLY A 292 12.04 5.04 -6.48
C GLY A 292 12.14 5.99 -7.69
N LEU A 293 12.98 5.65 -8.66
CA LEU A 293 13.07 6.37 -9.94
C LEU A 293 12.69 5.46 -11.11
N ILE A 294 12.02 6.04 -12.10
CA ILE A 294 11.71 5.43 -13.40
C ILE A 294 12.22 6.37 -14.49
N PHE A 295 13.10 5.90 -15.37
CA PHE A 295 13.67 6.72 -16.45
C PHE A 295 12.72 6.67 -17.66
N ILE A 296 11.73 7.57 -17.67
CA ILE A 296 10.51 7.40 -18.47
C ILE A 296 10.76 7.58 -19.98
N ASP A 297 11.67 8.45 -20.36
CA ASP A 297 12.00 8.72 -21.76
C ASP A 297 12.84 7.57 -22.37
N ARG A 298 13.69 6.93 -21.55
CA ARG A 298 14.39 5.67 -21.88
C ARG A 298 13.43 4.51 -22.09
N ILE A 299 12.44 4.34 -21.21
CA ILE A 299 11.37 3.33 -21.36
C ILE A 299 10.56 3.55 -22.65
N ASN A 300 10.31 4.81 -23.02
CA ASN A 300 9.51 5.18 -24.19
C ASN A 300 10.28 5.15 -25.52
N SER A 301 11.61 5.23 -25.49
CA SER A 301 12.48 5.05 -26.66
C SER A 301 12.98 3.61 -26.84
N GLY A 302 12.98 2.81 -25.76
CA GLY A 302 13.38 1.40 -25.75
C GLY A 302 12.28 0.38 -26.08
N THR A 303 12.64 -0.89 -25.98
CA THR A 303 11.78 -2.06 -26.23
C THR A 303 10.57 -2.17 -25.31
N SER A 304 10.57 -1.49 -24.16
CA SER A 304 9.46 -1.47 -23.21
C SER A 304 8.23 -0.70 -23.71
N ASN A 305 8.39 0.22 -24.67
CA ASN A 305 7.32 0.76 -25.51
C ASN A 305 7.40 0.16 -26.93
N PRO A 306 6.98 -1.11 -27.12
CA PRO A 306 7.15 -1.79 -28.40
C PRO A 306 6.21 -1.28 -29.50
N VAL A 307 5.10 -0.63 -29.15
CA VAL A 307 4.11 -0.05 -30.07
C VAL A 307 3.84 1.43 -29.74
N PRO A 308 4.75 2.37 -30.07
CA PRO A 308 4.57 3.80 -29.77
C PRO A 308 3.33 4.44 -30.42
N ALA A 309 2.71 3.77 -31.39
CA ALA A 309 1.41 4.17 -31.95
C ALA A 309 0.24 4.09 -30.96
N LEU A 310 0.38 3.36 -29.84
CA LEU A 310 -0.58 3.35 -28.73
C LEU A 310 -0.42 4.55 -27.78
N GLY A 311 0.68 5.32 -27.92
CA GLY A 311 1.04 6.42 -27.04
C GLY A 311 2.21 6.08 -26.10
N PRO A 312 2.43 6.91 -25.07
CA PRO A 312 3.48 6.67 -24.09
C PRO A 312 3.11 5.55 -23.10
N VAL A 313 4.13 4.86 -22.62
CA VAL A 313 4.10 4.18 -21.32
C VAL A 313 4.26 5.25 -20.24
N GLU A 314 3.29 5.35 -19.32
CA GLU A 314 3.21 6.42 -18.31
C GLU A 314 3.44 5.92 -16.87
N SER A 315 3.46 4.60 -16.65
CA SER A 315 3.61 3.96 -15.34
C SER A 315 4.17 2.52 -15.48
N THR A 316 4.44 1.89 -14.35
CA THR A 316 4.81 0.47 -14.22
C THR A 316 3.83 -0.24 -13.30
N ASN A 317 3.85 -1.58 -13.32
CA ASN A 317 3.26 -2.40 -12.25
C ASN A 317 3.88 -2.08 -10.85
N PRO A 318 3.31 -2.61 -9.74
CA PRO A 318 3.78 -2.38 -8.36
C PRO A 318 5.27 -2.61 -8.07
N CYS A 319 5.96 -3.48 -8.80
CA CYS A 319 7.37 -3.82 -8.55
C CYS A 319 8.35 -3.30 -9.60
N GLY A 320 7.89 -2.54 -10.60
CA GLY A 320 8.73 -1.80 -11.54
C GLY A 320 9.22 -2.59 -12.76
N GLU A 321 9.08 -3.91 -12.81
CA GLU A 321 9.61 -4.77 -13.88
C GLU A 321 8.79 -4.76 -15.18
N GLN A 322 7.55 -4.28 -15.12
CA GLN A 322 6.63 -4.14 -16.25
C GLN A 322 6.22 -2.69 -16.46
N PRO A 323 6.92 -1.95 -17.34
CA PRO A 323 6.43 -0.70 -17.92
C PRO A 323 5.31 -1.01 -18.93
N LEU A 324 4.11 -0.49 -18.66
CA LEU A 324 2.86 -0.91 -19.32
C LEU A 324 2.05 0.32 -19.78
N TYR A 325 1.31 0.18 -20.88
CA TYR A 325 0.34 1.21 -21.29
C TYR A 325 -0.87 1.21 -20.34
N PRO A 326 -1.69 2.29 -20.32
CA PRO A 326 -3.04 2.20 -19.79
C PRO A 326 -3.83 1.04 -20.44
N TRP A 327 -4.50 0.24 -19.61
CA TRP A 327 -5.18 -1.02 -19.96
C TRP A 327 -4.27 -2.19 -20.33
N ASP A 328 -2.95 -2.07 -20.22
CA ASP A 328 -2.02 -3.14 -20.55
C ASP A 328 -1.77 -4.06 -19.35
N SER A 329 -1.38 -5.30 -19.63
CA SER A 329 -1.09 -6.31 -18.62
C SER A 329 -0.02 -7.29 -19.10
N CYS A 330 0.66 -7.93 -18.14
CA CYS A 330 1.61 -8.99 -18.46
C CYS A 330 1.44 -10.18 -17.51
N ASN A 331 1.41 -11.38 -18.10
CA ASN A 331 1.74 -12.62 -17.40
C ASN A 331 3.27 -12.74 -17.29
N LEU A 332 3.74 -13.14 -16.11
CA LEU A 332 5.16 -13.32 -15.79
C LEU A 332 5.47 -14.79 -15.50
N GLY A 333 6.71 -15.19 -15.68
CA GLY A 333 7.22 -16.50 -15.28
C GLY A 333 8.74 -16.47 -15.11
N SER A 334 9.31 -17.42 -14.39
CA SER A 334 10.73 -17.37 -14.01
C SER A 334 11.40 -18.74 -14.06
N LEU A 335 12.58 -18.76 -14.70
CA LEU A 335 13.50 -19.89 -14.78
C LEU A 335 14.37 -19.92 -13.52
N PHE A 336 14.34 -21.00 -12.73
CA PHE A 336 15.12 -21.08 -11.48
C PHE A 336 16.52 -21.64 -11.74
N LEU A 337 17.51 -20.75 -11.79
CA LEU A 337 18.84 -20.98 -12.36
C LEU A 337 19.62 -22.10 -11.68
N ASN A 338 19.45 -22.29 -10.37
CA ASN A 338 20.02 -23.42 -9.62
C ASN A 338 19.62 -24.81 -10.16
N TYR A 339 18.49 -24.94 -10.88
CA TYR A 339 18.13 -26.19 -11.58
C TYR A 339 18.81 -26.37 -12.95
N PHE A 340 19.68 -25.44 -13.33
CA PHE A 340 20.47 -25.41 -14.58
C PHE A 340 21.97 -25.41 -14.29
N VAL A 341 22.40 -26.05 -13.20
CA VAL A 341 23.81 -26.40 -12.95
C VAL A 341 23.98 -27.91 -13.12
N LYS A 342 25.02 -28.33 -13.84
CA LYS A 342 25.40 -29.74 -14.02
C LYS A 342 26.83 -30.00 -13.57
N VAL A 343 27.11 -31.24 -13.18
CA VAL A 343 28.48 -31.69 -12.86
C VAL A 343 29.08 -32.35 -14.10
N HIS A 344 30.23 -31.86 -14.56
CA HIS A 344 31.00 -32.41 -15.66
C HIS A 344 32.47 -32.54 -15.24
N ASN A 345 33.03 -33.75 -15.32
CA ASN A 345 34.39 -34.09 -14.87
C ASN A 345 34.74 -33.55 -13.46
N GLY A 346 33.79 -33.62 -12.53
CA GLY A 346 33.94 -33.16 -11.15
C GLY A 346 33.81 -31.65 -10.92
N LYS A 347 33.64 -30.83 -11.97
CA LYS A 347 33.32 -29.40 -11.84
C LYS A 347 31.82 -29.15 -12.03
N LYS A 348 31.26 -28.20 -11.28
CA LYS A 348 29.93 -27.63 -11.54
C LYS A 348 30.05 -26.57 -12.65
N ASP A 349 29.14 -26.60 -13.62
CA ASP A 349 29.05 -25.66 -14.76
C ASP A 349 27.58 -25.49 -15.18
N VAL A 350 27.26 -24.46 -15.97
CA VAL A 350 25.90 -24.15 -16.42
C VAL A 350 25.42 -25.13 -17.49
N ASP A 351 24.20 -25.64 -17.32
CA ASP A 351 23.54 -26.49 -18.29
C ASP A 351 22.84 -25.69 -19.39
N TRP A 352 23.65 -25.08 -20.25
CA TRP A 352 23.19 -24.21 -21.36
C TRP A 352 22.17 -24.89 -22.29
N GLU A 353 22.30 -26.19 -22.56
CA GLU A 353 21.37 -26.93 -23.42
C GLU A 353 19.99 -27.06 -22.78
N LYS A 354 19.95 -27.37 -21.48
CA LYS A 354 18.73 -27.41 -20.68
C LYS A 354 18.11 -26.02 -20.55
N LEU A 355 18.91 -24.98 -20.30
CA LEU A 355 18.43 -23.59 -20.20
C LEU A 355 17.74 -23.17 -21.49
N ARG A 356 18.33 -23.47 -22.65
CA ARG A 356 17.71 -23.24 -23.97
C ARG A 356 16.40 -24.04 -24.10
N LYS A 357 16.40 -25.36 -23.85
CA LYS A 357 15.18 -26.19 -23.97
C LYS A 357 14.03 -25.65 -23.12
N VAL A 358 14.27 -25.34 -21.85
CA VAL A 358 13.22 -24.89 -20.92
C VAL A 358 12.75 -23.47 -21.26
N THR A 359 13.65 -22.55 -21.63
CA THR A 359 13.25 -21.21 -22.11
C THR A 359 12.29 -21.29 -23.30
N ARG A 360 12.55 -22.18 -24.26
CA ARG A 360 11.69 -22.37 -25.44
C ARG A 360 10.31 -22.93 -25.07
N LEU A 361 10.24 -23.86 -24.11
CA LEU A 361 8.97 -24.36 -23.56
C LEU A 361 8.20 -23.27 -22.80
N ALA A 362 8.90 -22.48 -21.98
CA ALA A 362 8.33 -21.35 -21.25
C ALA A 362 7.75 -20.29 -22.21
N ALA A 363 8.42 -19.96 -23.31
CA ALA A 363 7.91 -19.02 -24.32
C ALA A 363 6.57 -19.47 -24.95
N ARG A 364 6.44 -20.76 -25.31
CA ARG A 364 5.15 -21.29 -25.80
C ARG A 364 4.08 -21.32 -24.70
N PHE A 365 4.42 -21.79 -23.51
CA PHE A 365 3.53 -21.77 -22.34
C PHE A 365 2.97 -20.36 -22.10
N MET A 366 3.82 -19.35 -22.17
CA MET A 366 3.47 -17.96 -21.87
C MET A 366 2.63 -17.28 -22.97
N ASP A 367 2.80 -17.63 -24.25
CA ASP A 367 1.85 -17.20 -25.29
C ASP A 367 0.49 -17.89 -25.16
N ASN A 368 0.43 -19.11 -24.61
CA ASN A 368 -0.82 -19.82 -24.34
C ASN A 368 -1.61 -19.18 -23.19
N VAL A 369 -0.93 -18.69 -22.13
CA VAL A 369 -1.58 -17.94 -21.02
C VAL A 369 -2.46 -16.80 -21.57
N ILE A 370 -2.00 -16.08 -22.59
CA ILE A 370 -2.72 -14.93 -23.18
C ILE A 370 -4.09 -15.34 -23.77
N GLU A 371 -4.21 -16.53 -24.38
CA GLU A 371 -5.52 -17.00 -24.89
C GLU A 371 -6.43 -17.51 -23.76
N MET A 372 -5.84 -18.21 -22.78
CA MET A 372 -6.59 -18.90 -21.73
C MET A 372 -7.06 -17.99 -20.59
N ASN A 373 -6.51 -16.77 -20.48
CA ASN A 373 -6.74 -15.86 -19.36
C ASN A 373 -8.15 -15.22 -19.36
N PRO A 374 -8.99 -15.45 -18.33
CA PRO A 374 -10.24 -14.73 -18.13
C PRO A 374 -9.97 -13.32 -17.57
N TYR A 375 -9.52 -12.41 -18.43
CA TYR A 375 -9.27 -11.02 -18.08
C TYR A 375 -10.50 -10.35 -17.43
N PRO A 376 -10.33 -9.54 -16.36
CA PRO A 376 -11.44 -8.98 -15.60
C PRO A 376 -12.15 -7.81 -16.31
N LEU A 377 -11.55 -7.24 -17.35
CA LEU A 377 -12.03 -6.08 -18.10
C LEU A 377 -11.76 -6.27 -19.60
N ALA A 378 -12.67 -5.79 -20.44
CA ALA A 378 -12.67 -6.05 -21.88
C ALA A 378 -11.54 -5.28 -22.61
N GLU A 379 -11.29 -4.06 -22.16
CA GLU A 379 -10.23 -3.13 -22.58
C GLU A 379 -8.85 -3.77 -22.37
N ILE A 380 -8.68 -4.45 -21.24
CA ILE A 380 -7.43 -5.15 -20.89
C ILE A 380 -7.24 -6.37 -21.78
N ARG A 381 -8.30 -7.14 -22.06
CA ARG A 381 -8.25 -8.26 -23.00
C ARG A 381 -7.92 -7.79 -24.42
N GLN A 382 -8.52 -6.69 -24.87
CA GLN A 382 -8.26 -6.12 -26.20
C GLN A 382 -6.79 -5.67 -26.34
N THR A 383 -6.27 -4.95 -25.35
CA THR A 383 -4.86 -4.50 -25.34
C THR A 383 -3.91 -5.70 -25.30
N SER A 384 -4.12 -6.63 -24.35
CA SER A 384 -3.26 -7.80 -24.16
C SER A 384 -3.23 -8.72 -25.39
N LEU A 385 -4.36 -8.92 -26.07
CA LEU A 385 -4.39 -9.71 -27.33
C LEU A 385 -3.79 -8.96 -28.53
N ALA A 386 -3.80 -7.62 -28.53
CA ALA A 386 -3.28 -6.81 -29.64
C ALA A 386 -1.75 -6.66 -29.65
N ILE A 387 -1.11 -6.70 -28.47
CA ILE A 387 0.37 -6.60 -28.35
C ILE A 387 1.02 -7.85 -27.77
N ARG A 388 0.29 -8.71 -27.04
CA ARG A 388 0.75 -10.03 -26.58
C ARG A 388 2.07 -10.03 -25.78
N ARG A 389 2.26 -9.08 -24.85
CA ARG A 389 3.43 -9.08 -23.95
C ARG A 389 3.51 -10.37 -23.14
N ILE A 390 4.71 -10.92 -23.02
CA ILE A 390 5.04 -11.91 -21.99
C ILE A 390 6.31 -11.46 -21.25
N GLY A 391 6.46 -11.90 -20.01
CA GLY A 391 7.63 -11.60 -19.20
C GLY A 391 8.29 -12.86 -18.64
N ILE A 392 9.28 -13.39 -19.35
CA ILE A 392 10.17 -14.44 -18.84
C ILE A 392 11.36 -13.79 -18.15
N GLY A 393 11.62 -14.22 -16.92
CA GLY A 393 12.80 -13.83 -16.14
C GLY A 393 13.49 -15.01 -15.50
N VAL A 394 14.32 -14.72 -14.50
CA VAL A 394 15.04 -15.73 -13.72
C VAL A 394 14.77 -15.60 -12.22
N GLY A 395 14.96 -16.70 -11.50
CA GLY A 395 15.10 -16.79 -10.05
C GLY A 395 16.30 -17.67 -9.69
N GLY A 396 16.61 -17.84 -8.40
CA GLY A 396 17.69 -18.73 -7.95
C GLY A 396 19.11 -18.31 -8.37
N TRP A 397 19.31 -17.05 -8.76
CA TRP A 397 20.58 -16.54 -9.26
C TRP A 397 21.73 -16.67 -8.24
N ALA A 398 21.48 -16.27 -7.00
CA ALA A 398 22.48 -16.38 -5.94
C ALA A 398 22.79 -17.85 -5.60
N ASP A 399 21.79 -18.75 -5.67
CA ASP A 399 22.01 -20.17 -5.46
C ASP A 399 22.80 -20.84 -6.59
N MET A 400 22.65 -20.39 -7.85
CA MET A 400 23.52 -20.79 -8.96
C MET A 400 24.96 -20.31 -8.74
N LEU A 401 25.15 -19.05 -8.34
CA LEU A 401 26.48 -18.51 -8.05
C LEU A 401 27.19 -19.28 -6.92
N ILE A 402 26.46 -19.62 -5.85
CA ILE A 402 26.95 -20.48 -4.76
C ILE A 402 27.33 -21.88 -5.26
N ASP A 403 26.55 -22.48 -6.18
CA ASP A 403 26.90 -23.78 -6.78
C ASP A 403 28.17 -23.70 -7.64
N LEU A 404 28.35 -22.64 -8.40
CA LEU A 404 29.51 -22.44 -9.27
C LEU A 404 30.77 -21.98 -8.50
N GLY A 405 30.63 -21.59 -7.23
CA GLY A 405 31.71 -21.06 -6.40
C GLY A 405 32.07 -19.60 -6.71
N ILE A 406 31.14 -18.84 -7.29
CA ILE A 406 31.34 -17.46 -7.75
C ILE A 406 30.73 -16.48 -6.74
N ALA A 407 31.47 -15.44 -6.34
CA ALA A 407 30.94 -14.38 -5.48
C ALA A 407 30.01 -13.43 -6.27
N TYR A 408 28.89 -13.01 -5.66
CA TYR A 408 27.89 -12.14 -6.30
C TYR A 408 28.46 -10.77 -6.70
N ASP A 409 29.30 -10.18 -5.86
CA ASP A 409 30.01 -8.92 -6.08
C ASP A 409 31.35 -9.11 -6.82
N SER A 410 31.30 -9.87 -7.92
CA SER A 410 32.43 -10.11 -8.81
C SER A 410 32.13 -9.76 -10.27
N GLN A 411 33.17 -9.43 -11.04
CA GLN A 411 33.05 -9.20 -12.48
C GLN A 411 32.65 -10.48 -13.25
N GLU A 412 33.00 -11.65 -12.71
CA GLU A 412 32.62 -12.96 -13.26
C GLU A 412 31.10 -13.17 -13.17
N ALA A 413 30.50 -12.89 -12.02
CA ALA A 413 29.05 -12.94 -11.84
C ALA A 413 28.32 -11.98 -12.80
N LEU A 414 28.82 -10.75 -13.01
CA LEU A 414 28.24 -9.80 -13.97
C LEU A 414 28.26 -10.35 -15.41
N VAL A 415 29.40 -10.92 -15.85
CA VAL A 415 29.54 -11.50 -17.20
C VAL A 415 28.68 -12.74 -17.37
N LEU A 416 28.57 -13.58 -16.34
CA LEU A 416 27.70 -14.76 -16.36
C LEU A 416 26.21 -14.35 -16.40
N GLY A 417 25.80 -13.35 -15.62
CA GLY A 417 24.43 -12.81 -15.63
C GLY A 417 24.04 -12.23 -17.00
N GLU A 418 24.95 -11.48 -17.63
CA GLU A 418 24.80 -11.05 -19.03
C GLU A 418 24.57 -12.25 -19.97
N ASN A 419 25.43 -13.27 -19.92
CA ASN A 419 25.36 -14.41 -20.82
C ASN A 419 24.09 -15.26 -20.61
N ILE A 420 23.66 -15.47 -19.37
CA ILE A 420 22.42 -16.17 -19.04
C ILE A 420 21.22 -15.40 -19.59
N MET A 421 21.12 -14.10 -19.28
CA MET A 421 19.95 -13.32 -19.68
C MET A 421 19.87 -13.15 -21.20
N LYS A 422 21.02 -13.03 -21.87
CA LYS A 422 21.11 -13.08 -23.33
C LYS A 422 20.56 -14.38 -23.92
N VAL A 423 20.94 -15.54 -23.38
CA VAL A 423 20.42 -16.83 -23.86
C VAL A 423 18.91 -16.96 -23.64
N VAL A 424 18.39 -16.40 -22.53
CA VAL A 424 16.95 -16.37 -22.26
C VAL A 424 16.20 -15.47 -23.26
N GLU A 425 16.74 -14.30 -23.62
CA GLU A 425 16.15 -13.39 -24.61
C GLU A 425 16.21 -13.97 -26.03
N GLU A 426 17.38 -14.42 -26.48
CA GLU A 426 17.58 -14.96 -27.84
C GLU A 426 16.67 -16.16 -28.14
N GLU A 427 16.49 -17.08 -27.18
CA GLU A 427 15.62 -18.26 -27.36
C GLU A 427 14.13 -17.92 -27.26
N ALA A 428 13.75 -16.98 -26.38
CA ALA A 428 12.36 -16.58 -26.24
C ALA A 428 11.87 -15.76 -27.45
N ASP A 429 12.69 -14.87 -28.00
CA ASP A 429 12.39 -14.16 -29.25
C ASP A 429 12.45 -15.11 -30.46
N ALA A 430 13.36 -16.11 -30.48
CA ALA A 430 13.34 -17.16 -31.50
C ALA A 430 12.01 -17.92 -31.53
N VAL A 431 11.53 -18.40 -30.37
CA VAL A 431 10.21 -19.04 -30.28
C VAL A 431 9.08 -18.05 -30.60
N SER A 432 9.20 -16.78 -30.22
CA SER A 432 8.19 -15.78 -30.61
C SER A 432 8.12 -15.57 -32.13
N ARG A 433 9.24 -15.66 -32.86
CA ARG A 433 9.27 -15.65 -34.33
C ARG A 433 8.69 -16.94 -34.93
N GLU A 434 8.97 -18.11 -34.36
CA GLU A 434 8.38 -19.39 -34.77
C GLU A 434 6.86 -19.40 -34.58
N LEU A 435 6.37 -18.98 -33.42
CA LEU A 435 4.95 -18.82 -33.13
C LEU A 435 4.27 -17.77 -34.04
N ALA A 436 5.01 -16.80 -34.58
CA ALA A 436 4.46 -15.86 -35.56
C ALA A 436 4.17 -16.51 -36.91
N ILE A 437 4.90 -17.57 -37.27
CA ILE A 437 4.66 -18.39 -38.47
C ILE A 437 3.48 -19.35 -38.21
N GLU A 438 3.43 -19.99 -37.03
CA GLU A 438 2.36 -20.92 -36.67
C GLU A 438 1.00 -20.24 -36.42
N ARG A 439 0.99 -19.09 -35.75
CA ARG A 439 -0.20 -18.48 -35.13
C ARG A 439 -0.51 -17.07 -35.63
N GLY A 440 0.35 -16.52 -36.49
CA GLY A 440 0.38 -15.09 -36.84
C GLY A 440 1.14 -14.25 -35.80
N ALA A 441 1.75 -13.15 -36.25
CA ALA A 441 2.39 -12.14 -35.39
C ALA A 441 1.38 -11.47 -34.42
N PHE A 442 1.86 -10.69 -33.44
CA PHE A 442 0.94 -9.87 -32.65
C PHE A 442 0.21 -8.84 -33.55
N PRO A 443 -1.11 -8.62 -33.38
CA PRO A 443 -1.92 -7.81 -34.29
C PRO A 443 -1.37 -6.42 -34.63
N LEU A 444 -0.76 -5.72 -33.67
CA LEU A 444 -0.18 -4.38 -33.89
C LEU A 444 1.29 -4.38 -34.37
N TRP A 445 1.83 -5.51 -34.84
CA TRP A 445 3.23 -5.63 -35.27
C TRP A 445 3.61 -4.62 -36.37
N SER A 446 2.71 -4.28 -37.31
CA SER A 446 2.96 -3.30 -38.37
C SER A 446 3.14 -1.86 -37.87
N GLU A 447 2.61 -1.52 -36.70
CA GLU A 447 2.75 -0.21 -36.05
C GLU A 447 3.88 -0.19 -35.00
N SER A 448 4.53 -1.33 -34.77
CA SER A 448 5.56 -1.53 -33.74
C SER A 448 6.96 -1.05 -34.15
N ILE A 449 7.88 -1.01 -33.18
CA ILE A 449 9.32 -0.84 -33.43
C ILE A 449 9.94 -2.01 -34.23
N TYR A 450 9.24 -3.15 -34.35
CA TYR A 450 9.69 -4.34 -35.06
C TYR A 450 9.17 -4.46 -36.50
N LYS A 451 8.38 -3.50 -36.99
CA LYS A 451 7.71 -3.53 -38.32
C LYS A 451 8.65 -3.68 -39.53
N THR A 452 9.94 -3.47 -39.36
CA THR A 452 11.00 -3.65 -40.38
C THR A 452 11.84 -4.91 -40.16
N LYS A 453 11.62 -5.65 -39.06
CA LYS A 453 12.32 -6.91 -38.74
C LYS A 453 11.49 -8.12 -39.22
N LYS A 454 11.89 -9.33 -38.86
CA LYS A 454 11.02 -10.51 -39.02
C LYS A 454 9.80 -10.39 -38.07
N PRO A 455 8.60 -10.85 -38.46
CA PRO A 455 7.44 -10.87 -37.57
C PRO A 455 7.68 -11.74 -36.33
N ARG A 456 7.09 -11.34 -35.19
CA ARG A 456 7.13 -12.06 -33.90
C ARG A 456 5.76 -12.07 -33.23
N ARG A 457 5.50 -13.08 -32.40
CA ARG A 457 4.21 -13.37 -31.77
C ARG A 457 3.90 -12.46 -30.58
N ASN A 458 4.94 -11.96 -29.91
CA ASN A 458 4.86 -11.24 -28.64
C ASN A 458 5.63 -9.92 -28.76
N SER A 459 5.04 -8.80 -28.33
CA SER A 459 5.71 -7.48 -28.44
C SER A 459 6.88 -7.31 -27.47
N THR A 460 6.88 -8.02 -26.34
CA THR A 460 8.03 -8.25 -25.47
C THR A 460 8.07 -9.71 -25.00
N VAL A 461 9.26 -10.23 -24.68
CA VAL A 461 9.47 -11.59 -24.15
C VAL A 461 10.11 -11.65 -22.76
N THR A 462 10.91 -10.66 -22.34
CA THR A 462 11.74 -10.74 -21.12
C THR A 462 11.49 -9.65 -20.08
N THR A 463 11.67 -9.98 -18.79
CA THR A 463 11.52 -9.13 -17.60
C THR A 463 12.30 -9.74 -16.43
N ILE A 464 12.60 -9.00 -15.36
CA ILE A 464 13.07 -9.63 -14.11
C ILE A 464 12.13 -9.24 -12.97
N ALA A 465 11.34 -10.21 -12.50
CA ALA A 465 10.37 -10.03 -11.41
C ALA A 465 10.98 -10.33 -10.02
N PRO A 466 10.37 -9.85 -8.91
CA PRO A 466 10.84 -10.18 -7.57
C PRO A 466 10.78 -11.68 -7.22
N THR A 467 9.91 -12.46 -7.88
CA THR A 467 9.63 -13.90 -7.64
C THR A 467 9.20 -14.32 -6.23
N GLY A 468 9.21 -13.45 -5.21
CA GLY A 468 9.19 -13.72 -3.76
C GLY A 468 8.10 -14.59 -3.11
N SER A 469 7.25 -15.27 -3.89
CA SER A 469 6.42 -16.40 -3.42
C SER A 469 6.62 -17.67 -4.25
N ILE A 470 6.95 -17.56 -5.54
CA ILE A 470 7.33 -18.71 -6.37
C ILE A 470 8.78 -19.16 -6.10
N SER A 471 9.66 -18.26 -5.63
CA SER A 471 11.00 -18.63 -5.15
C SER A 471 10.98 -19.54 -3.92
N ILE A 472 10.00 -19.35 -3.02
CA ILE A 472 9.78 -20.26 -1.88
C ILE A 472 9.23 -21.62 -2.34
N ILE A 473 8.36 -21.65 -3.36
CA ILE A 473 7.89 -22.89 -3.97
C ILE A 473 9.06 -23.65 -4.62
N ALA A 474 9.90 -22.96 -5.37
CA ALA A 474 11.11 -23.48 -5.98
C ALA A 474 12.29 -23.69 -5.00
N ASN A 475 12.10 -23.45 -3.69
CA ASN A 475 13.13 -23.55 -2.66
C ASN A 475 14.48 -22.90 -3.05
N SER A 476 14.42 -21.68 -3.59
CA SER A 476 15.52 -20.98 -4.28
C SER A 476 15.55 -19.47 -3.95
N SER A 477 16.66 -18.80 -4.24
CA SER A 477 16.81 -17.35 -4.10
C SER A 477 15.80 -16.57 -4.97
N SER A 478 15.49 -15.35 -4.55
CA SER A 478 14.47 -14.53 -5.22
C SER A 478 15.05 -13.70 -6.37
N GLY A 479 14.54 -13.87 -7.59
CA GLY A 479 14.92 -13.08 -8.75
C GLY A 479 16.42 -13.12 -9.05
N ILE A 480 16.98 -11.94 -9.32
CA ILE A 480 18.44 -11.71 -9.35
C ILE A 480 18.98 -11.12 -8.05
N GLU A 481 18.22 -11.15 -6.95
CA GLU A 481 18.68 -10.66 -5.65
C GLU A 481 19.78 -11.57 -5.08
N PRO A 482 20.75 -11.03 -4.33
CA PRO A 482 21.65 -11.84 -3.52
C PRO A 482 20.86 -12.56 -2.42
N ILE A 483 21.49 -13.52 -1.72
CA ILE A 483 20.86 -14.10 -0.53
C ILE A 483 20.62 -13.00 0.51
N PHE A 484 19.40 -12.88 1.03
CA PHE A 484 19.09 -11.90 2.09
C PHE A 484 19.95 -12.15 3.33
N ALA A 485 20.04 -13.44 3.70
CA ALA A 485 20.87 -13.98 4.76
C ALA A 485 21.12 -15.47 4.48
N ILE A 486 22.10 -16.05 5.15
CA ILE A 486 22.28 -17.52 5.25
C ILE A 486 21.29 -18.10 6.25
N ALA A 487 21.00 -17.37 7.33
CA ALA A 487 20.00 -17.74 8.32
C ALA A 487 19.11 -16.53 8.67
N TYR A 488 17.79 -16.69 8.55
CA TYR A 488 16.82 -15.62 8.83
C TYR A 488 15.44 -16.13 9.26
N GLN A 489 14.68 -15.24 9.87
CA GLN A 489 13.26 -15.42 10.14
C GLN A 489 12.42 -14.51 9.22
N HIS A 490 11.55 -15.12 8.43
CA HIS A 490 10.51 -14.43 7.67
C HIS A 490 9.26 -14.36 8.55
N ILE A 491 8.95 -13.19 9.07
CA ILE A 491 7.87 -12.96 10.05
C ILE A 491 6.75 -12.17 9.37
N VAL A 492 5.62 -12.84 9.13
CA VAL A 492 4.39 -12.20 8.64
C VAL A 492 3.44 -12.04 9.81
N LYS A 493 3.17 -10.79 10.21
CA LYS A 493 2.16 -10.44 11.22
C LYS A 493 1.08 -9.58 10.59
N ASP A 494 -0.09 -10.20 10.36
CA ASP A 494 -1.34 -9.53 9.99
C ASP A 494 -2.44 -9.94 10.99
N LYS A 495 -3.53 -9.19 11.07
CA LYS A 495 -4.67 -9.43 11.98
C LYS A 495 -5.34 -10.80 11.80
N SER A 496 -5.02 -11.52 10.73
CA SER A 496 -5.54 -12.85 10.38
C SER A 496 -4.45 -13.92 10.20
N LEU A 497 -3.17 -13.59 10.41
CA LEU A 497 -2.05 -14.53 10.24
C LEU A 497 -0.81 -14.03 11.00
N ASP A 498 -0.39 -14.75 12.05
CA ASP A 498 0.97 -14.66 12.60
C ASP A 498 1.76 -15.89 12.14
N ARG A 499 2.81 -15.68 11.36
CA ARG A 499 3.60 -16.74 10.74
C ARG A 499 5.08 -16.37 10.66
N THR A 500 5.86 -16.90 11.60
CA THR A 500 7.31 -17.05 11.46
C THR A 500 7.63 -18.28 10.61
N LEU A 501 8.50 -18.12 9.61
CA LEU A 501 9.20 -19.21 8.92
C LEU A 501 10.70 -19.02 9.11
N THR A 502 11.37 -20.07 9.59
CA THR A 502 12.83 -20.11 9.70
C THR A 502 13.42 -20.65 8.40
N PHE A 503 14.46 -19.96 7.91
CA PHE A 503 15.25 -20.38 6.76
C PHE A 503 16.73 -20.45 7.15
N VAL A 504 17.39 -21.56 6.81
CA VAL A 504 18.85 -21.72 6.82
C VAL A 504 19.20 -22.22 5.43
N ASN A 505 20.19 -21.62 4.74
CA ASN A 505 20.60 -22.07 3.42
C ASN A 505 21.29 -23.44 3.54
N PRO A 506 20.71 -24.53 2.99
CA PRO A 506 21.25 -25.87 3.18
C PRO A 506 22.63 -26.06 2.52
N LYS A 507 22.93 -25.30 1.46
CA LYS A 507 24.22 -25.35 0.76
C LYS A 507 25.38 -24.90 1.64
N PHE A 508 25.14 -24.00 2.60
CA PHE A 508 26.18 -23.62 3.56
C PHE A 508 26.57 -24.82 4.43
N THR A 509 25.59 -25.55 4.96
CA THR A 509 25.84 -26.73 5.79
C THR A 509 26.42 -27.91 4.99
N GLU A 510 26.04 -28.07 3.72
CA GLU A 510 26.65 -29.02 2.77
C GLU A 510 28.13 -28.70 2.56
N ILE A 511 28.44 -27.50 2.05
CA ILE A 511 29.81 -27.07 1.72
C ILE A 511 30.71 -27.02 2.97
N ALA A 512 30.17 -26.66 4.14
CA ALA A 512 30.91 -26.66 5.39
C ALA A 512 31.32 -28.07 5.84
N LYS A 513 30.47 -29.09 5.61
CA LYS A 513 30.78 -30.49 5.93
C LYS A 513 31.77 -31.07 4.92
N ASP A 514 31.52 -30.87 3.63
CA ASP A 514 32.38 -31.36 2.55
C ASP A 514 33.81 -30.78 2.62
N ARG A 515 33.96 -29.52 3.05
CA ARG A 515 35.26 -28.85 3.23
C ARG A 515 35.80 -28.92 4.66
N GLY A 516 35.18 -29.70 5.55
CA GLY A 516 35.70 -30.02 6.88
C GLY A 516 35.78 -28.85 7.88
N PHE A 517 35.11 -27.72 7.64
CA PHE A 517 35.06 -26.58 8.57
C PHE A 517 33.75 -26.49 9.37
N TRP A 518 32.77 -27.36 9.12
CA TRP A 518 31.53 -27.41 9.90
C TRP A 518 31.79 -27.77 11.37
N SER A 519 31.13 -27.05 12.27
CA SER A 519 31.03 -27.37 13.69
C SER A 519 29.76 -26.78 14.28
N GLU A 520 29.26 -27.32 15.39
CA GLU A 520 28.12 -26.76 16.13
C GLU A 520 28.35 -25.29 16.52
N LYS A 521 29.60 -24.91 16.80
CA LYS A 521 29.99 -23.51 17.07
C LYS A 521 29.71 -22.62 15.86
N ILE A 522 30.13 -23.03 14.66
CA ILE A 522 29.95 -22.26 13.43
C ILE A 522 28.47 -22.26 13.01
N GLU A 523 27.77 -23.39 13.10
CA GLU A 523 26.33 -23.46 12.83
C GLU A 523 25.53 -22.53 13.75
N LYS A 524 25.90 -22.47 15.05
CA LYS A 524 25.30 -21.54 16.00
C LYS A 524 25.61 -20.08 15.66
N ILE A 525 26.86 -19.69 15.44
CA ILE A 525 27.23 -18.29 15.15
C ILE A 525 26.57 -17.81 13.84
N VAL A 526 26.55 -18.64 12.80
CA VAL A 526 25.89 -18.32 11.53
C VAL A 526 24.37 -18.24 11.69
N SER A 527 23.77 -19.10 12.53
CA SER A 527 22.35 -19.00 12.87
C SER A 527 22.01 -17.74 13.67
N GLU A 528 22.87 -17.32 14.61
CA GLU A 528 22.66 -16.13 15.45
C GLU A 528 22.86 -14.82 14.67
N LYS A 529 23.89 -14.74 13.81
CA LYS A 529 24.18 -13.56 12.97
C LYS A 529 23.34 -13.48 11.68
N GLY A 530 23.12 -14.61 11.03
CA GLY A 530 22.52 -14.69 9.69
C GLY A 530 23.50 -14.49 8.52
N HIS A 531 24.75 -14.14 8.76
CA HIS A 531 25.75 -13.82 7.73
C HIS A 531 27.15 -14.35 8.11
N VAL A 532 28.17 -14.20 7.24
CA VAL A 532 29.48 -14.88 7.40
C VAL A 532 30.74 -14.04 7.18
N ARG A 533 30.69 -12.86 6.53
CA ARG A 533 31.95 -12.21 6.06
C ARG A 533 32.90 -11.78 7.17
N ASP A 534 32.41 -11.65 8.40
CA ASP A 534 33.16 -11.28 9.60
C ASP A 534 33.52 -12.46 10.53
N ILE A 535 33.23 -13.71 10.14
CA ILE A 535 33.53 -14.91 10.94
C ILE A 535 34.87 -15.49 10.49
N SER A 536 35.96 -15.19 11.21
CA SER A 536 37.33 -15.56 10.81
C SER A 536 37.59 -17.08 10.79
N GLU A 537 36.78 -17.90 11.46
CA GLU A 537 36.87 -19.36 11.39
C GLU A 537 36.32 -19.97 10.08
N ILE A 538 35.66 -19.19 9.23
CA ILE A 538 35.15 -19.63 7.92
C ILE A 538 36.15 -19.23 6.83
N PRO A 539 36.54 -20.12 5.89
CA PRO A 539 37.49 -19.81 4.82
C PRO A 539 37.09 -18.58 3.96
N ASP A 540 38.08 -17.75 3.62
CA ASP A 540 37.92 -16.48 2.90
C ASP A 540 37.14 -16.60 1.58
N ASP A 541 37.34 -17.67 0.83
CA ASP A 541 36.61 -17.95 -0.41
C ASP A 541 35.12 -18.22 -0.15
N ILE A 542 34.79 -19.01 0.88
CA ILE A 542 33.41 -19.21 1.34
C ILE A 542 32.77 -17.90 1.83
N ARG A 543 33.51 -17.08 2.59
CA ARG A 543 33.02 -15.77 3.05
C ARG A 543 32.66 -14.86 1.87
N ASN A 544 33.45 -14.89 0.80
CA ASN A 544 33.18 -14.12 -0.41
C ASN A 544 31.95 -14.66 -1.17
N ILE A 545 31.86 -15.97 -1.39
CA ILE A 545 30.77 -16.64 -2.11
C ILE A 545 29.40 -16.38 -1.44
N PHE A 546 29.32 -16.55 -0.12
CA PHE A 546 28.08 -16.39 0.65
C PHE A 546 27.81 -14.95 1.11
N GLY A 547 28.20 -13.95 0.30
CA GLY A 547 27.90 -12.54 0.59
C GLY A 547 26.41 -12.25 0.63
N THR A 548 25.94 -11.67 1.73
CA THR A 548 24.51 -11.34 1.93
C THR A 548 24.14 -9.95 1.42
N ALA A 549 22.84 -9.71 1.24
CA ALA A 549 22.28 -8.45 0.73
C ALA A 549 22.64 -7.20 1.54
N HIS A 550 23.10 -7.34 2.79
CA HIS A 550 23.53 -6.23 3.65
C HIS A 550 25.07 -6.07 3.75
N GLU A 551 25.82 -7.10 3.35
CA GLU A 551 27.30 -7.09 3.32
C GLU A 551 27.85 -6.68 1.93
N ILE A 552 27.06 -6.82 0.87
CA ILE A 552 27.44 -6.43 -0.49
C ILE A 552 27.28 -4.90 -0.67
N HIS A 553 28.28 -4.25 -1.29
CA HIS A 553 28.20 -2.81 -1.56
C HIS A 553 27.15 -2.48 -2.64
N HIS A 554 26.38 -1.41 -2.44
CA HIS A 554 25.21 -1.04 -3.25
C HIS A 554 25.52 -0.91 -4.76
N ASP A 555 26.71 -0.43 -5.13
CA ASP A 555 27.20 -0.43 -6.52
C ASP A 555 27.08 -1.78 -7.23
N TRP A 556 27.33 -2.90 -6.53
CA TRP A 556 27.25 -4.23 -7.13
C TRP A 556 25.80 -4.67 -7.36
N HIS A 557 24.84 -4.22 -6.53
CA HIS A 557 23.41 -4.43 -6.82
C HIS A 557 23.00 -3.70 -8.11
N ILE A 558 23.53 -2.49 -8.34
CA ILE A 558 23.23 -1.66 -9.51
C ILE A 558 23.93 -2.23 -10.77
N LYS A 559 25.19 -2.64 -10.66
CA LYS A 559 25.92 -3.30 -11.75
C LYS A 559 25.24 -4.62 -12.15
N MET A 560 24.76 -5.42 -11.19
CA MET A 560 24.00 -6.64 -11.47
C MET A 560 22.65 -6.32 -12.15
N GLN A 561 21.95 -5.27 -11.70
CA GLN A 561 20.73 -4.80 -12.36
C GLN A 561 20.99 -4.43 -13.84
N SER A 562 22.07 -3.69 -14.10
CA SER A 562 22.49 -3.29 -15.45
C SER A 562 22.80 -4.49 -16.34
N ALA A 563 23.59 -5.46 -15.84
CA ALA A 563 23.96 -6.66 -16.58
C ALA A 563 22.74 -7.46 -17.07
N PHE A 564 21.72 -7.63 -16.22
CA PHE A 564 20.47 -8.28 -16.62
C PHE A 564 19.56 -7.37 -17.47
N GLN A 565 19.50 -6.06 -17.20
CA GLN A 565 18.67 -5.11 -17.97
C GLN A 565 19.07 -5.06 -19.45
N LYS A 566 20.37 -5.24 -19.75
CA LYS A 566 20.95 -5.23 -21.10
C LYS A 566 20.29 -6.22 -22.08
N TYR A 567 19.76 -7.34 -21.57
CA TYR A 567 19.03 -8.36 -22.35
C TYR A 567 17.59 -8.56 -21.84
N THR A 568 17.00 -7.50 -21.27
CA THR A 568 15.61 -7.48 -20.78
C THR A 568 14.80 -6.45 -21.55
N GLU A 569 13.76 -6.88 -22.28
CA GLU A 569 12.93 -5.98 -23.11
C GLU A 569 11.96 -5.10 -22.32
N ASN A 570 11.49 -5.56 -21.15
CA ASN A 570 10.77 -4.74 -20.20
C ASN A 570 11.77 -4.12 -19.18
N ALA A 571 11.49 -4.16 -17.88
CA ALA A 571 12.40 -3.67 -16.85
C ALA A 571 12.81 -4.76 -15.85
N VAL A 572 13.74 -4.39 -14.96
CA VAL A 572 14.29 -5.24 -13.91
C VAL A 572 13.88 -4.72 -12.53
N SER A 573 13.06 -5.48 -11.81
CA SER A 573 12.85 -5.27 -10.38
C SER A 573 14.12 -5.69 -9.63
N LYS A 574 14.73 -4.74 -8.91
CA LYS A 574 15.90 -4.96 -8.06
C LYS A 574 15.84 -4.06 -6.84
N THR A 575 16.10 -4.65 -5.68
CA THR A 575 16.35 -3.91 -4.44
C THR A 575 17.82 -3.52 -4.38
N ILE A 576 18.10 -2.22 -4.29
CA ILE A 576 19.43 -1.71 -3.97
C ILE A 576 19.49 -1.54 -2.44
N ASN A 577 19.77 -2.64 -1.75
CA ASN A 577 19.99 -2.65 -0.31
C ASN A 577 21.18 -1.75 0.05
N MET A 578 21.03 -1.03 1.15
CA MET A 578 22.02 -0.09 1.67
C MET A 578 22.09 -0.24 3.19
N ARG A 579 23.30 -0.14 3.76
CA ARG A 579 23.51 -0.15 5.21
C ARG A 579 22.86 1.08 5.87
N ASN A 580 22.55 0.99 7.16
CA ASN A 580 21.91 2.08 7.90
C ASN A 580 22.71 3.40 7.90
N ASP A 581 24.04 3.31 7.85
CA ASP A 581 24.98 4.44 7.85
C ASP A 581 25.16 5.14 6.50
N VAL A 582 24.57 4.61 5.41
CA VAL A 582 24.60 5.23 4.07
C VAL A 582 23.89 6.58 4.07
N THR A 583 24.51 7.57 3.43
CA THR A 583 24.04 8.96 3.36
C THR A 583 23.08 9.23 2.18
N SER A 584 22.34 10.35 2.24
CA SER A 584 21.55 10.84 1.09
C SER A 584 22.45 11.17 -0.13
N ASP A 585 23.71 11.58 0.10
CA ASP A 585 24.68 11.80 -0.98
C ASP A 585 25.08 10.51 -1.71
N GLU A 586 25.12 9.37 -1.02
CA GLU A 586 25.32 8.06 -1.65
C GLU A 586 24.07 7.59 -2.41
N ILE A 587 22.87 7.88 -1.93
CA ILE A 587 21.63 7.64 -2.70
C ILE A 587 21.64 8.46 -4.01
N LYS A 588 22.05 9.74 -3.97
CA LYS A 588 22.26 10.54 -5.18
C LYS A 588 23.27 9.90 -6.13
N LYS A 589 24.40 9.37 -5.62
CA LYS A 589 25.41 8.65 -6.45
C LYS A 589 24.83 7.36 -7.05
N ALA A 590 24.12 6.57 -6.27
CA ALA A 590 23.47 5.33 -6.71
C ALA A 590 22.45 5.57 -7.84
N TYR A 591 21.64 6.63 -7.73
CA TYR A 591 20.71 7.02 -8.78
C TYR A 591 21.43 7.49 -10.06
N ILE A 592 22.51 8.28 -9.96
CA ILE A 592 23.34 8.65 -11.11
C ILE A 592 23.99 7.42 -11.75
N LEU A 593 24.48 6.46 -10.94
CA LEU A 593 25.06 5.22 -11.44
C LEU A 593 24.03 4.43 -12.24
N ALA A 594 22.84 4.17 -11.69
CA ALA A 594 21.77 3.44 -12.38
C ALA A 594 21.31 4.13 -13.68
N TRP A 595 21.25 5.47 -13.69
CA TRP A 595 20.99 6.22 -14.92
C TRP A 595 22.10 6.00 -15.96
N LYS A 596 23.39 6.10 -15.57
CA LYS A 596 24.53 5.96 -16.49
C LYS A 596 24.79 4.52 -16.92
N THR A 597 24.40 3.51 -16.13
CA THR A 597 24.49 2.08 -16.48
C THR A 597 23.25 1.55 -17.21
N GLY A 598 22.37 2.42 -17.72
CA GLY A 598 21.28 2.01 -18.61
C GLY A 598 20.09 1.31 -17.93
N CYS A 599 19.96 1.35 -16.60
CA CYS A 599 18.78 0.79 -15.92
C CYS A 599 17.49 1.53 -16.35
N ASN A 600 16.35 0.83 -16.43
CA ASN A 600 15.06 1.48 -16.70
C ASN A 600 14.43 2.15 -15.46
N GLY A 601 14.90 1.78 -14.26
CA GLY A 601 14.53 2.40 -12.99
C GLY A 601 15.43 1.92 -11.85
N ILE A 602 15.22 2.43 -10.64
CA ILE A 602 15.97 2.05 -9.43
C ILE A 602 15.13 2.24 -8.16
N THR A 603 15.18 1.24 -7.27
CA THR A 603 14.59 1.27 -5.92
C THR A 603 15.69 1.04 -4.89
N VAL A 604 15.88 1.99 -3.98
CA VAL A 604 16.84 1.87 -2.86
C VAL A 604 16.12 1.45 -1.58
N PHE A 605 16.77 0.63 -0.75
CA PHE A 605 16.27 0.28 0.57
C PHE A 605 17.40 0.37 1.59
N ARG A 606 17.41 1.49 2.35
CA ARG A 606 18.35 1.69 3.45
C ARG A 606 17.85 0.94 4.68
N ASP A 607 18.72 0.15 5.30
CA ASP A 607 18.38 -0.52 6.55
C ASP A 607 17.98 0.50 7.64
N GLY A 608 16.96 0.16 8.42
CA GLY A 608 16.34 1.08 9.38
C GLY A 608 15.50 2.23 8.79
N CYS A 609 15.18 2.26 7.49
CA CYS A 609 14.27 3.28 6.91
C CYS A 609 12.76 2.99 7.07
N LYS A 610 12.39 1.89 7.73
CA LYS A 610 10.99 1.52 8.05
C LYS A 610 10.92 0.87 9.44
N ASP A 611 9.92 1.24 10.24
CA ASP A 611 9.76 0.79 11.64
C ASP A 611 9.47 -0.71 11.81
N ALA A 612 9.10 -1.40 10.72
CA ALA A 612 8.81 -2.83 10.71
C ALA A 612 9.47 -3.51 9.51
N GLN A 613 10.25 -4.57 9.77
CA GLN A 613 10.88 -5.41 8.74
C GLN A 613 10.28 -6.83 8.74
N VAL A 614 9.90 -7.30 7.54
CA VAL A 614 9.26 -8.62 7.33
C VAL A 614 10.30 -9.76 7.32
N LEU A 615 11.53 -9.44 6.92
CA LEU A 615 12.69 -10.34 6.98
C LEU A 615 13.60 -9.85 8.11
N ASN A 616 13.99 -10.75 9.02
CA ASN A 616 14.79 -10.44 10.19
C ASN A 616 16.05 -11.30 10.18
N LEU A 617 17.22 -10.67 10.33
CA LEU A 617 18.52 -11.34 10.32
C LEU A 617 18.68 -12.29 11.53
N GLY A 618 19.20 -13.49 11.28
CA GLY A 618 19.45 -14.50 12.31
C GLY A 618 18.20 -15.23 12.82
N ILE A 619 18.43 -16.16 13.75
CA ILE A 619 17.45 -17.08 14.34
C ILE A 619 17.63 -17.07 15.86
N ASN A 620 17.10 -16.03 16.51
CA ASN A 620 17.15 -15.93 17.96
C ASN A 620 15.98 -16.71 18.60
N ASN A 621 16.25 -17.95 19.02
CA ASN A 621 15.28 -18.76 19.79
C ASN A 621 15.16 -18.33 21.26
N ASN A 622 16.12 -17.55 21.77
CA ASN A 622 15.94 -16.86 23.05
C ASN A 622 14.91 -15.73 22.87
N LYS A 623 13.88 -15.71 23.73
CA LYS A 623 13.24 -14.43 24.08
C LYS A 623 14.36 -13.48 24.49
N LYS A 624 14.47 -12.30 23.88
CA LYS A 624 15.40 -11.29 24.36
C LYS A 624 14.99 -10.91 25.78
N GLU A 625 15.81 -11.28 26.76
CA GLU A 625 15.75 -10.65 28.07
C GLU A 625 16.11 -9.16 27.90
N GLU A 626 15.31 -8.28 28.49
CA GLU A 626 15.47 -6.83 28.34
C GLU A 626 16.66 -6.34 29.19
N VAL A 627 17.87 -6.46 28.63
CA VAL A 627 19.06 -5.76 29.17
C VAL A 627 18.86 -4.26 28.92
N GLY A 628 18.24 -3.59 29.90
CA GLY A 628 17.71 -2.25 29.73
C GLY A 628 18.77 -1.15 29.67
N ASN A 629 18.69 -0.33 28.62
CA ASN A 629 18.50 1.12 28.77
C ASN A 629 18.09 1.74 27.42
N GLY A 630 17.08 2.63 27.43
CA GLY A 630 16.53 3.26 26.22
C GLY A 630 15.25 2.58 25.71
N VAL A 631 14.11 2.87 26.35
CA VAL A 631 12.80 2.29 26.00
C VAL A 631 12.25 2.92 24.72
N SER A 632 12.57 2.34 23.57
CA SER A 632 11.80 2.55 22.34
C SER A 632 10.61 1.60 22.32
N LYS A 633 9.46 2.06 22.83
CA LYS A 633 8.19 1.36 22.62
C LYS A 633 7.71 1.66 21.20
N THR A 634 7.41 0.61 20.43
CA THR A 634 6.45 0.71 19.32
C THR A 634 5.09 1.05 19.91
N LEU A 635 4.76 2.33 19.95
CA LEU A 635 3.47 2.83 20.43
C LEU A 635 2.45 2.65 19.30
N GLU A 636 1.45 1.78 19.50
CA GLU A 636 0.19 1.94 18.75
C GLU A 636 -0.33 3.35 19.05
N PRO A 637 -0.68 4.19 18.06
CA PRO A 637 -0.86 5.62 18.30
C PRO A 637 -2.02 5.95 19.25
N LEU A 638 -2.95 5.02 19.46
CA LEU A 638 -4.10 5.14 20.36
C LEU A 638 -4.25 3.88 21.22
N GLN A 639 -4.45 4.07 22.53
CA GLN A 639 -4.79 3.00 23.47
C GLN A 639 -6.14 2.36 23.09
N VAL A 640 -6.14 1.04 22.89
CA VAL A 640 -7.34 0.25 22.59
C VAL A 640 -8.36 0.36 23.72
N ARG A 641 -9.61 0.70 23.38
CA ARG A 641 -10.71 0.85 24.34
C ARG A 641 -11.21 -0.52 24.81
N PRO A 642 -11.26 -0.81 26.13
CA PRO A 642 -11.88 -2.02 26.65
C PRO A 642 -13.39 -2.11 26.38
N LEU A 643 -13.95 -3.32 26.47
CA LEU A 643 -15.40 -3.56 26.38
C LEU A 643 -16.17 -2.90 27.54
N VAL A 644 -15.60 -2.94 28.74
CA VAL A 644 -16.16 -2.35 29.97
C VAL A 644 -15.09 -1.46 30.61
N VAL A 645 -15.49 -0.26 31.02
CA VAL A 645 -14.67 0.70 31.76
C VAL A 645 -15.42 1.20 32.99
N ARG A 646 -14.69 1.74 33.97
CA ARG A 646 -15.26 2.30 35.21
C ARG A 646 -15.04 3.80 35.23
N GLY A 647 -15.86 4.55 35.97
CA GLY A 647 -15.81 6.00 35.95
C GLY A 647 -16.79 6.65 36.91
N ALA A 648 -16.77 7.98 36.98
CA ALA A 648 -17.66 8.79 37.80
C ALA A 648 -18.27 9.94 36.99
N THR A 649 -19.53 10.31 37.30
CA THR A 649 -20.22 11.45 36.68
C THR A 649 -20.33 12.61 37.66
N TYR A 650 -19.66 13.71 37.35
CA TYR A 650 -19.70 14.95 38.12
C TYR A 650 -20.84 15.83 37.63
N ARG A 651 -21.74 16.24 38.54
CA ARG A 651 -22.84 17.18 38.24
C ARG A 651 -22.45 18.59 38.71
N LEU A 652 -22.15 19.48 37.78
CA LEU A 652 -21.75 20.86 38.03
C LEU A 652 -22.74 21.85 37.41
N ASN A 653 -23.06 22.94 38.11
CA ASN A 653 -23.85 24.02 37.53
C ASN A 653 -22.93 24.98 36.78
N THR A 654 -23.21 25.21 35.50
CA THR A 654 -22.39 26.06 34.61
C THR A 654 -23.22 27.22 34.06
N PRO A 655 -22.61 28.28 33.51
CA PRO A 655 -23.32 29.40 32.89
C PRO A 655 -24.23 29.03 31.71
N VAL A 656 -24.10 27.82 31.16
CA VAL A 656 -24.88 27.31 30.01
C VAL A 656 -25.81 26.15 30.38
N GLY A 657 -26.01 25.88 31.68
CA GLY A 657 -26.86 24.81 32.21
C GLY A 657 -26.14 23.88 33.18
N THR A 658 -26.86 22.90 33.74
CA THR A 658 -26.25 21.86 34.58
C THR A 658 -25.51 20.85 33.70
N ALA A 659 -24.19 20.80 33.81
CA ALA A 659 -23.34 19.84 33.12
C ALA A 659 -23.19 18.55 33.93
N PHE A 660 -23.27 17.42 33.23
CA PHE A 660 -22.93 16.09 33.70
C PHE A 660 -21.67 15.67 32.94
N ILE A 661 -20.56 15.55 33.67
CA ILE A 661 -19.23 15.28 33.12
C ILE A 661 -18.82 13.89 33.60
N THR A 662 -18.94 12.89 32.73
CA THR A 662 -18.55 11.51 33.02
C THR A 662 -17.11 11.30 32.62
N ILE A 663 -16.26 10.89 33.56
CA ILE A 663 -14.85 10.57 33.33
C ILE A 663 -14.68 9.08 33.57
N ASN A 664 -14.09 8.37 32.60
CA ASN A 664 -13.85 6.94 32.63
C ASN A 664 -12.35 6.63 32.63
N GLU A 665 -11.97 5.60 33.37
CA GLU A 665 -10.63 5.08 33.56
C GLU A 665 -10.46 3.69 32.93
N ASP A 666 -9.21 3.32 32.64
CA ASP A 666 -8.84 1.94 32.28
C ASP A 666 -8.76 1.01 33.51
N THR A 667 -8.42 -0.26 33.30
CA THR A 667 -8.35 -1.28 34.37
C THR A 667 -7.24 -1.06 35.41
N ARG A 668 -6.43 0.00 35.26
CA ARG A 668 -5.35 0.40 36.19
C ARG A 668 -5.64 1.76 36.85
N GLY A 669 -6.79 2.37 36.58
CA GLY A 669 -7.14 3.69 37.07
C GLY A 669 -6.42 4.82 36.33
N GLU A 670 -6.10 4.66 35.04
CA GLU A 670 -5.60 5.74 34.19
C GLU A 670 -6.72 6.40 33.36
N PRO A 671 -6.76 7.74 33.22
CA PRO A 671 -7.76 8.45 32.44
C PRO A 671 -7.82 7.97 30.99
N MET A 672 -9.02 7.64 30.49
CA MET A 672 -9.21 7.11 29.15
C MET A 672 -10.19 7.92 28.29
N GLU A 673 -11.37 8.27 28.80
CA GLU A 673 -12.38 9.05 28.04
C GLU A 673 -13.22 9.95 28.95
N LEU A 674 -13.77 11.01 28.36
CA LEU A 674 -14.57 12.03 29.05
C LEU A 674 -15.75 12.43 28.17
N PHE A 675 -16.96 12.28 28.71
CA PHE A 675 -18.22 12.70 28.07
C PHE A 675 -18.84 13.88 28.81
N ILE A 676 -19.50 14.76 28.06
CA ILE A 676 -20.15 15.97 28.57
C ILE A 676 -21.59 15.96 28.07
N ASN A 677 -22.55 16.09 28.97
CA ASN A 677 -23.96 16.29 28.64
C ASN A 677 -24.48 17.50 29.44
N VAL A 678 -25.09 18.48 28.78
CA VAL A 678 -25.55 19.73 29.42
C VAL A 678 -27.07 19.81 29.39
N GLY A 679 -27.68 19.69 30.56
CA GLY A 679 -29.14 19.65 30.72
C GLY A 679 -29.80 20.96 30.29
N LYS A 680 -30.76 20.85 29.36
CA LYS A 680 -31.52 21.98 28.75
C LYS A 680 -30.65 23.01 27.99
N ALA A 681 -29.47 22.62 27.53
CA ALA A 681 -28.68 23.45 26.62
C ALA A 681 -29.29 23.51 25.21
N GLY A 682 -29.00 24.59 24.47
CA GLY A 682 -29.33 24.70 23.04
C GLY A 682 -28.44 23.81 22.16
N SER A 683 -28.86 23.61 20.90
CA SER A 683 -28.18 22.77 19.89
C SER A 683 -26.67 23.00 19.82
N ASP A 684 -26.28 24.27 19.80
CA ASP A 684 -24.91 24.67 19.48
C ASP A 684 -23.98 24.41 20.66
N VAL A 685 -24.48 24.61 21.89
CA VAL A 685 -23.79 24.27 23.13
C VAL A 685 -23.66 22.75 23.26
N ALA A 686 -24.69 21.98 22.89
CA ALA A 686 -24.61 20.52 22.89
C ALA A 686 -23.58 20.00 21.87
N ALA A 687 -23.56 20.56 20.65
CA ALA A 687 -22.59 20.20 19.61
C ALA A 687 -21.15 20.56 20.01
N MET A 688 -20.93 21.74 20.61
CA MET A 688 -19.62 22.13 21.14
C MET A 688 -19.18 21.25 22.32
N ALA A 689 -20.10 20.88 23.22
CA ALA A 689 -19.82 19.97 24.32
C ALA A 689 -19.42 18.57 23.83
N GLU A 690 -20.11 18.02 22.82
CA GLU A 690 -19.76 16.73 22.23
C GLU A 690 -18.39 16.79 21.51
N ALA A 691 -18.13 17.84 20.73
CA ALA A 691 -16.86 18.04 20.05
C ALA A 691 -15.68 18.13 21.05
N LEU A 692 -15.86 18.86 22.15
CA LEU A 692 -14.86 18.99 23.21
C LEU A 692 -14.62 17.65 23.93
N GLY A 693 -15.69 16.92 24.27
CA GLY A 693 -15.60 15.59 24.90
C GLY A 693 -14.90 14.55 24.02
N ARG A 694 -15.25 14.49 22.72
CA ARG A 694 -14.57 13.65 21.71
C ARG A 694 -13.09 14.00 21.56
N THR A 695 -12.76 15.29 21.58
CA THR A 695 -11.37 15.77 21.48
C THR A 695 -10.56 15.36 22.71
N ILE A 696 -11.03 15.67 23.92
CA ILE A 696 -10.40 15.27 25.18
C ILE A 696 -10.23 13.74 25.25
N SER A 697 -11.28 12.98 24.94
CA SER A 697 -11.25 11.52 24.91
C SER A 697 -10.28 10.94 23.87
N THR A 698 -9.87 11.71 22.86
CA THR A 698 -8.86 11.27 21.89
C THR A 698 -7.46 11.60 22.41
N THR A 699 -7.27 12.81 22.96
CA THR A 699 -6.01 13.22 23.61
C THR A 699 -5.63 12.35 24.81
N LEU A 700 -6.62 11.90 25.61
CA LEU A 700 -6.38 10.97 26.71
C LEU A 700 -5.94 9.58 26.24
N ARG A 701 -6.37 9.13 25.05
CA ARG A 701 -6.01 7.82 24.48
C ARG A 701 -4.74 7.81 23.63
N PHE A 702 -4.22 8.94 23.16
CA PHE A 702 -2.97 8.94 22.40
C PHE A 702 -1.84 8.26 23.18
N MET A 703 -0.91 7.60 22.49
CA MET A 703 0.29 7.05 23.11
C MET A 703 1.49 7.94 22.78
N GLY A 704 2.21 8.39 23.79
CA GLY A 704 3.26 9.41 23.68
C GLY A 704 4.07 9.57 24.98
N THR A 705 4.89 10.62 25.06
CA THR A 705 5.87 10.82 26.13
C THR A 705 5.26 11.15 27.49
N LEU A 706 4.19 11.95 27.55
CA LEU A 706 3.44 12.23 28.77
C LEU A 706 2.47 11.08 29.09
N ASN A 707 2.39 10.65 30.35
CA ASN A 707 1.45 9.62 30.78
C ASN A 707 -0.02 10.14 30.81
N PRO A 708 -1.04 9.25 30.87
CA PRO A 708 -2.43 9.68 30.79
C PRO A 708 -2.83 10.68 31.89
N LYS A 709 -2.38 10.49 33.14
CA LYS A 709 -2.60 11.44 34.24
C LYS A 709 -1.92 12.80 34.03
N GLU A 710 -0.73 12.86 33.44
CA GLU A 710 -0.10 14.12 33.03
C GLU A 710 -0.88 14.83 31.94
N ARG A 711 -1.37 14.11 30.93
CA ARG A 711 -2.22 14.69 29.88
C ARG A 711 -3.55 15.18 30.45
N ALA A 712 -4.16 14.44 31.38
CA ALA A 712 -5.37 14.89 32.08
C ALA A 712 -5.10 16.17 32.90
N ARG A 713 -3.94 16.28 33.55
CA ARG A 713 -3.52 17.49 34.27
C ARG A 713 -3.30 18.68 33.34
N GLU A 714 -2.65 18.46 32.19
CA GLU A 714 -2.42 19.51 31.20
C GLU A 714 -3.74 19.98 30.57
N ILE A 715 -4.65 19.07 30.22
CA ILE A 715 -5.99 19.40 29.75
C ILE A 715 -6.76 20.21 30.81
N ALA A 716 -6.68 19.83 32.09
CA ALA A 716 -7.30 20.61 33.16
C ALA A 716 -6.66 21.99 33.31
N PHE A 717 -5.33 22.12 33.19
CA PHE A 717 -4.62 23.40 33.23
C PHE A 717 -5.01 24.33 32.09
N GLN A 718 -5.05 23.83 30.85
CA GLN A 718 -5.43 24.61 29.66
C GLN A 718 -6.91 25.04 29.65
N LEU A 719 -7.80 24.28 30.31
CA LEU A 719 -9.24 24.60 30.37
C LEU A 719 -9.64 25.46 31.59
N ALA A 720 -8.82 25.49 32.65
CA ALA A 720 -9.12 26.23 33.87
C ALA A 720 -8.99 27.75 33.68
N GLY A 721 -9.92 28.52 34.23
CA GLY A 721 -9.93 29.98 34.13
C GLY A 721 -10.53 30.52 32.83
N ILE A 722 -10.89 29.66 31.85
CA ILE A 722 -11.62 30.08 30.64
C ILE A 722 -12.99 30.62 31.06
N GLY A 723 -13.26 31.90 30.80
CA GLY A 723 -14.49 32.58 31.22
C GLY A 723 -15.51 32.82 30.10
N GLY A 724 -16.79 32.78 30.43
CA GLY A 724 -17.91 33.23 29.60
C GLY A 724 -18.52 34.56 30.07
N ARG A 725 -19.60 35.01 29.40
CA ARG A 725 -20.34 36.27 29.71
C ARG A 725 -21.07 36.25 31.07
N ARG A 726 -21.09 35.10 31.77
CA ARG A 726 -21.69 34.85 33.10
C ARG A 726 -20.85 33.81 33.84
N SER A 727 -20.88 33.77 35.17
CA SER A 727 -20.25 32.74 36.03
C SER A 727 -21.24 32.21 37.07
N VAL A 728 -21.04 30.99 37.59
CA VAL A 728 -21.91 30.35 38.58
C VAL A 728 -21.15 29.99 39.86
N GLY A 729 -21.73 30.30 41.03
CA GLY A 729 -21.08 30.11 42.33
C GLY A 729 -20.28 31.32 42.81
N PHE A 730 -19.71 31.21 44.02
CA PHE A 730 -19.05 32.32 44.72
C PHE A 730 -17.66 31.91 45.23
N GLY A 731 -16.80 32.90 45.49
CA GLY A 731 -15.44 32.69 45.99
C GLY A 731 -14.49 32.04 44.95
N PRO A 732 -13.40 31.40 45.40
CA PRO A 732 -12.42 30.75 44.52
C PRO A 732 -12.98 29.58 43.71
N SER A 733 -14.03 28.91 44.20
CA SER A 733 -14.63 27.72 43.58
C SER A 733 -15.76 28.02 42.58
N LYS A 734 -15.88 29.27 42.10
CA LYS A 734 -16.85 29.64 41.07
C LYS A 734 -16.49 29.04 39.71
N ILE A 735 -17.51 28.62 38.96
CA ILE A 735 -17.37 28.07 37.61
C ILE A 735 -17.60 29.17 36.58
N LEU A 736 -16.58 29.45 35.77
CA LEU A 736 -16.56 30.57 34.82
C LEU A 736 -17.10 30.19 33.43
N SER A 737 -17.11 28.91 33.06
CA SER A 737 -17.60 28.39 31.77
C SER A 737 -17.81 26.86 31.81
N LEU A 738 -18.22 26.27 30.69
CA LEU A 738 -18.24 24.81 30.53
C LEU A 738 -16.82 24.19 30.49
N PRO A 739 -15.84 24.72 29.72
CA PRO A 739 -14.42 24.38 29.87
C PRO A 739 -13.91 24.38 31.32
N ASP A 740 -14.21 25.44 32.07
CA ASP A 740 -13.76 25.58 33.46
C ASP A 740 -14.42 24.55 34.40
N ALA A 741 -15.67 24.18 34.14
CA ALA A 741 -16.34 23.05 34.81
C ALA A 741 -15.64 21.71 34.52
N ILE A 742 -15.13 21.51 33.29
CA ILE A 742 -14.39 20.30 32.91
C ILE A 742 -13.03 20.27 33.61
N ALA A 743 -12.33 21.40 33.69
CA ALA A 743 -11.10 21.51 34.48
C ALA A 743 -11.32 21.17 35.96
N CYS A 744 -12.39 21.69 36.56
CA CYS A 744 -12.79 21.37 37.94
C CYS A 744 -13.10 19.87 38.11
N ALA A 745 -13.86 19.26 37.20
CA ALA A 745 -14.22 17.84 37.26
C ALA A 745 -12.99 16.92 37.15
N ILE A 746 -12.11 17.17 36.17
CA ILE A 746 -10.88 16.38 35.98
C ILE A 746 -9.94 16.54 37.20
N SER A 747 -9.76 17.77 37.69
CA SER A 747 -8.90 18.07 38.85
C SER A 747 -9.38 17.37 40.13
N ASN A 748 -10.69 17.34 40.35
CA ASN A 748 -11.30 16.66 41.49
C ASN A 748 -11.24 15.12 41.37
N HIS A 749 -11.41 14.57 40.16
CA HIS A 749 -11.38 13.12 39.93
C HIS A 749 -9.99 12.51 40.14
N PHE A 750 -8.94 13.17 39.63
CA PHE A 750 -7.54 12.70 39.72
C PHE A 750 -6.71 13.39 40.81
N GLY A 751 -7.31 14.25 41.64
CA GLY A 751 -6.70 14.82 42.84
C GLY A 751 -5.53 15.78 42.61
N PHE A 752 -5.47 16.49 41.47
CA PHE A 752 -4.41 17.48 41.19
C PHE A 752 -4.89 18.93 41.26
N ARG A 753 -3.96 19.83 41.60
CA ARG A 753 -4.24 21.22 41.97
C ARG A 753 -4.06 22.16 40.77
N VAL A 754 -5.15 22.76 40.30
CA VAL A 754 -5.17 23.70 39.16
C VAL A 754 -5.95 24.95 39.55
N ASN A 755 -5.41 26.16 39.32
CA ASN A 755 -6.05 27.47 39.56
C ASN A 755 -6.84 27.62 40.89
N GLY A 756 -6.36 26.97 41.96
CA GLY A 756 -6.99 27.00 43.30
C GLY A 756 -7.93 25.82 43.60
N PHE A 757 -8.35 25.04 42.61
CA PHE A 757 -9.15 23.83 42.81
C PHE A 757 -8.35 22.71 43.49
N LEU A 758 -8.46 22.65 44.82
CA LEU A 758 -8.45 21.43 45.64
C LEU A 758 -8.94 21.81 47.04
N SER A 759 -10.21 21.50 47.30
CA SER A 759 -10.83 21.51 48.62
C SER A 759 -11.22 20.09 48.99
N LYS A 760 -10.97 19.70 50.25
CA LYS A 760 -11.80 18.66 50.88
C LYS A 760 -13.25 19.17 50.94
N ASP A 761 -14.17 18.28 51.27
CA ASP A 761 -15.56 18.60 51.61
C ASP A 761 -16.48 18.99 50.42
N MET A 762 -16.60 18.07 49.47
CA MET A 762 -17.94 17.70 48.99
C MET A 762 -18.25 16.30 49.55
N GLY A 763 -19.15 16.25 50.54
CA GLY A 763 -19.25 15.13 51.46
C GLY A 763 -19.67 13.79 50.83
N ILE A 764 -18.79 12.80 50.93
CA ILE A 764 -19.20 11.38 50.91
C ILE A 764 -19.81 11.10 52.29
N ALA A 765 -21.12 10.87 52.35
CA ALA A 765 -21.77 10.40 53.57
C ALA A 765 -21.36 8.93 53.82
N SER A 766 -20.53 8.70 54.82
CA SER A 766 -20.09 7.37 55.24
C SER A 766 -21.24 6.58 55.85
N ALA A 767 -21.69 5.54 55.15
CA ALA A 767 -22.70 4.61 55.65
C ALA A 767 -22.04 3.40 56.34
N GLU A 768 -21.72 3.54 57.62
CA GLU A 768 -21.48 2.40 58.51
C GLU A 768 -22.66 2.25 59.49
N SER A 769 -23.30 1.08 59.45
CA SER A 769 -24.22 0.56 60.48
C SER A 769 -23.43 0.28 61.77
N PRO A 770 -24.04 0.26 62.99
CA PRO A 770 -25.37 -0.30 63.26
C PRO A 770 -26.20 0.31 64.44
N ASP A 771 -27.28 -0.41 64.77
CA ASP A 771 -27.95 -0.57 66.07
C ASP A 771 -28.90 0.49 66.70
N MET A 772 -30.19 0.15 66.63
CA MET A 772 -31.15 0.01 67.75
C MET A 772 -31.27 1.10 68.84
N LYS A 773 -32.47 1.72 68.92
CA LYS A 773 -33.52 1.32 69.91
C LYS A 773 -34.89 2.02 69.77
N ASN A 774 -35.93 1.22 70.03
CA ASN A 774 -37.26 1.50 70.62
C ASN A 774 -38.00 2.85 70.40
N GLY A 775 -39.19 2.77 69.81
CA GLY A 775 -40.43 2.67 70.62
C GLY A 775 -41.45 3.82 70.63
N ASN A 776 -42.63 3.57 70.02
CA ASN A 776 -43.99 4.11 70.26
C ASN A 776 -44.22 5.64 70.46
N GLY A 777 -45.16 6.24 69.71
CA GLY A 777 -45.49 7.67 69.91
C GLY A 777 -46.73 8.34 69.26
N HIS A 778 -47.66 7.61 68.63
CA HIS A 778 -49.08 7.98 68.32
C HIS A 778 -49.54 9.41 67.87
N ILE A 779 -50.52 9.41 66.93
CA ILE A 779 -51.63 10.39 66.72
C ILE A 779 -51.44 11.58 65.75
N ASN A 780 -52.08 11.43 64.57
CA ASN A 780 -52.96 12.37 63.81
C ASN A 780 -52.42 13.76 63.34
N SER A 781 -52.97 14.40 62.29
CA SER A 781 -54.31 14.25 61.66
C SER A 781 -54.40 14.57 60.16
N SER A 782 -55.37 13.93 59.47
CA SER A 782 -56.17 14.42 58.30
C SER A 782 -55.48 14.84 56.98
N SER A 783 -56.02 14.55 55.78
CA SER A 783 -57.22 13.77 55.38
C SER A 783 -57.23 13.43 53.87
N ASN A 784 -58.01 12.42 53.48
CA ASN A 784 -58.18 11.94 52.10
C ASN A 784 -59.04 12.84 51.20
N GLY A 785 -58.99 12.63 49.88
CA GLY A 785 -60.00 13.11 48.91
C GLY A 785 -59.91 12.43 47.54
N PHE A 786 -60.96 11.72 47.11
CA PHE A 786 -61.16 11.19 45.75
C PHE A 786 -62.00 12.15 44.90
N ALA A 787 -61.86 12.14 43.56
CA ALA A 787 -62.98 12.22 42.60
C ALA A 787 -62.54 12.02 41.13
N ASN A 788 -63.49 11.62 40.27
CA ASN A 788 -63.37 11.58 38.80
C ASN A 788 -63.89 12.90 38.17
N GLY A 789 -63.57 13.17 36.90
CA GLY A 789 -64.20 14.21 36.09
C GLY A 789 -63.83 14.12 34.60
N THR A 790 -64.77 14.40 33.69
CA THR A 790 -64.66 14.11 32.24
C THR A 790 -64.89 15.32 31.34
N THR A 791 -64.31 15.24 30.13
CA THR A 791 -64.81 15.75 28.82
C THR A 791 -64.90 17.27 28.50
N ASP A 792 -64.68 17.57 27.21
CA ASP A 792 -65.25 18.69 26.41
C ASP A 792 -64.78 20.15 26.68
N ASN A 793 -64.75 21.12 25.74
CA ASN A 793 -64.73 21.23 24.24
C ASN A 793 -64.44 22.74 23.90
N LEU A 794 -64.25 23.37 22.72
CA LEU A 794 -64.18 23.21 21.23
C LEU A 794 -63.12 24.27 20.75
N ASN A 795 -62.27 24.22 19.70
CA ASN A 795 -62.34 23.92 18.24
C ASN A 795 -62.13 25.20 17.34
N LEU A 796 -61.78 25.04 16.04
CA LEU A 796 -61.55 26.07 14.97
C LEU A 796 -60.16 26.81 14.98
N GLU A 797 -59.76 27.66 14.01
CA GLU A 797 -59.51 27.56 12.53
C GLU A 797 -59.24 28.99 11.92
N ILE A 798 -58.65 29.31 10.74
CA ILE A 798 -58.04 28.61 9.56
C ILE A 798 -56.88 29.47 8.94
N ALA A 799 -56.10 28.89 7.98
CA ALA A 799 -55.51 29.48 6.74
C ALA A 799 -54.21 30.36 6.68
N GLU A 800 -53.20 29.80 5.98
CA GLU A 800 -52.32 30.27 4.86
C GLU A 800 -51.87 31.74 4.54
N THR A 801 -50.79 31.81 3.72
CA THR A 801 -50.18 32.97 2.97
C THR A 801 -49.29 33.97 3.76
N GLY A 802 -48.31 34.70 3.17
CA GLY A 802 -47.67 34.62 1.84
C GLY A 802 -46.66 35.78 1.51
N THR A 803 -45.43 35.43 1.10
CA THR A 803 -44.46 36.17 0.21
C THR A 803 -44.00 37.65 0.42
N SER A 804 -42.66 37.81 0.49
CA SER A 804 -41.76 38.76 -0.25
C SER A 804 -41.63 40.29 -0.01
N GLN A 805 -40.36 40.74 0.17
CA GLN A 805 -39.70 42.00 -0.31
C GLN A 805 -40.26 43.37 0.20
N THR A 806 -39.57 44.53 0.19
CA THR A 806 -38.27 44.99 -0.41
C THR A 806 -37.61 46.08 0.48
N SER A 807 -36.45 46.65 0.10
CA SER A 807 -35.67 47.67 0.83
C SER A 807 -35.59 49.04 0.12
N ILE A 808 -35.16 50.12 0.81
CA ILE A 808 -34.24 51.24 0.39
C ILE A 808 -34.19 52.38 1.47
N PHE A 809 -33.30 53.38 1.32
CA PHE A 809 -32.59 54.14 2.39
C PHE A 809 -32.65 55.70 2.33
N ASN A 810 -32.02 56.35 3.33
CA ASN A 810 -31.52 57.75 3.46
C ASN A 810 -32.48 58.82 4.05
N HIS A 811 -32.05 59.86 4.80
CA HIS A 811 -30.73 60.39 5.25
C HIS A 811 -30.73 60.58 6.80
N ALA A 812 -29.65 60.43 7.58
CA ALA A 812 -28.48 61.31 7.81
C ALA A 812 -28.85 62.77 8.19
N GLU A 813 -28.27 63.46 9.21
CA GLU A 813 -27.24 63.16 10.24
C GLU A 813 -27.28 64.31 11.30
N VAL A 814 -26.65 64.32 12.50
CA VAL A 814 -25.79 63.39 13.29
C VAL A 814 -25.83 63.76 14.79
N HIS A 815 -25.60 62.81 15.71
CA HIS A 815 -24.91 63.03 17.01
C HIS A 815 -24.29 61.70 17.47
N LYS A 816 -23.14 61.72 18.17
CA LYS A 816 -22.36 60.49 18.47
C LYS A 816 -22.79 59.83 19.78
N GLU A 817 -23.68 58.85 19.69
CA GLU A 817 -23.94 57.88 20.77
C GLU A 817 -23.65 56.45 20.27
N GLY A 818 -23.19 55.59 21.17
CA GLY A 818 -22.84 54.21 20.82
C GLY A 818 -24.08 53.35 20.57
N ILE A 819 -24.02 52.45 19.59
CA ILE A 819 -25.09 51.48 19.34
C ILE A 819 -25.26 50.61 20.59
N GLY A 820 -26.43 50.70 21.23
CA GLY A 820 -26.79 49.85 22.35
C GLY A 820 -27.02 48.41 21.89
N ASP A 821 -26.72 47.45 22.77
CA ASP A 821 -27.11 46.05 22.60
C ASP A 821 -28.65 45.96 22.50
N ILE A 822 -29.17 44.84 21.99
CA ILE A 822 -30.62 44.65 21.88
C ILE A 822 -31.22 44.36 23.26
N CYS A 823 -32.18 45.18 23.69
CA CYS A 823 -32.88 44.98 24.96
C CYS A 823 -33.71 43.68 24.94
N PRO A 824 -33.53 42.76 25.90
CA PRO A 824 -34.22 41.46 25.90
C PRO A 824 -35.73 41.56 26.12
N THR A 825 -36.26 42.71 26.58
CA THR A 825 -37.68 42.92 26.88
C THR A 825 -38.45 43.62 25.76
N CYS A 826 -37.79 44.51 24.99
CA CYS A 826 -38.48 45.34 23.98
C CYS A 826 -37.85 45.33 22.58
N GLY A 827 -36.71 44.66 22.38
CA GLY A 827 -36.03 44.56 21.08
C GLY A 827 -35.32 45.83 20.60
N ALA A 828 -35.43 46.96 21.30
CA ALA A 828 -34.71 48.18 20.94
C ALA A 828 -33.20 48.06 21.16
N SER A 829 -32.40 48.54 20.19
CA SER A 829 -30.93 48.61 20.24
C SER A 829 -30.44 49.80 21.10
N SER A 830 -30.91 49.84 22.34
CA SER A 830 -30.69 50.91 23.33
C SER A 830 -30.37 50.37 24.72
N PHE A 831 -29.94 49.11 24.81
CA PHE A 831 -29.45 48.48 26.05
C PHE A 831 -27.95 48.74 26.20
N VAL A 832 -27.59 49.56 27.19
CA VAL A 832 -26.22 50.03 27.40
C VAL A 832 -25.74 49.59 28.78
N PHE A 833 -24.50 49.11 28.88
CA PHE A 833 -23.88 48.77 30.16
C PHE A 833 -23.17 49.98 30.75
N GLN A 834 -23.58 50.40 31.95
CA GLN A 834 -22.95 51.48 32.71
C GLN A 834 -23.03 51.19 34.21
N GLU A 835 -22.10 51.74 34.99
CA GLU A 835 -22.15 51.76 36.47
C GLU A 835 -22.30 50.37 37.15
N GLY A 836 -22.01 49.30 36.41
CA GLY A 836 -22.11 47.90 36.87
C GLY A 836 -23.33 47.12 36.36
N CYS A 837 -24.31 47.78 35.73
CA CYS A 837 -25.56 47.16 35.25
C CYS A 837 -25.82 47.43 33.76
N GLY A 838 -26.65 46.59 33.13
CA GLY A 838 -27.20 46.85 31.80
C GLY A 838 -28.54 47.57 31.91
N LYS A 839 -28.77 48.65 31.14
CA LYS A 839 -29.99 49.46 31.17
C LYS A 839 -30.50 49.80 29.77
N CYS A 840 -31.80 49.61 29.53
CA CYS A 840 -32.48 50.01 28.30
C CYS A 840 -32.99 51.44 28.39
N TYR A 841 -32.53 52.31 27.50
CA TYR A 841 -33.01 53.69 27.44
C TYR A 841 -34.39 53.84 26.77
N SER A 842 -34.83 52.88 25.94
CA SER A 842 -36.16 52.94 25.30
C SER A 842 -37.32 52.41 26.17
N CYS A 843 -37.08 51.50 27.11
CA CYS A 843 -38.15 50.91 27.94
C CYS A 843 -37.88 50.90 29.45
N GLY A 844 -36.70 51.34 29.92
CA GLY A 844 -36.34 51.38 31.33
C GLY A 844 -35.93 50.05 31.97
N PHE A 845 -35.99 48.92 31.25
CA PHE A 845 -35.51 47.62 31.75
C PHE A 845 -34.05 47.69 32.20
N SER A 846 -33.74 47.11 33.36
CA SER A 846 -32.38 47.05 33.90
C SER A 846 -32.05 45.68 34.52
N GLU A 847 -30.86 45.15 34.23
CA GLU A 847 -30.31 43.90 34.78
C GLU A 847 -28.95 44.21 35.44
N CYS A 848 -28.80 43.84 36.71
CA CYS A 848 -27.56 43.87 37.49
C CYS A 848 -27.26 42.43 37.95
#